data_AF-A0A2H9L365-F1
#
_entry.id   AF-A0A2H9L365-F1
#
_cell.length_a   1.000
_cell.length_b   1.000
_cell.length_c   1.000
_cell.angle_alpha   90.00
_cell.angle_beta   90.00
_cell.angle_gamma   90.00
#
_symmetry.space_group_name_H-M   'P 1'
#
loop_
_entity.id
_entity.type
_entity.pdbx_description
1 polymer ?
#
loop_
_entity_poly.entity_id
_entity_poly.type
_entity_poly.pdbx_seq_one_letter_code
_entity_poly.pdbx_strand_id
1 'polypeptide(L)'
;MALKEIYVSIEERYYALMEWLQGKGVPAVEWFVTPIEDKGVPSLPVFVLLVALLLGGAFFVLQDVASPKTSLTVTVLANDEPLADATVKLIVDDKSFTLKTDKKGVAKFTGLPLGKKALVRIEEEGYADYGNEVLMAETQSLTALLEPATEEANKILLSVANADGQPLEAASVIYTDSETGEVRELTTDATGSASIEFASVSDIFNIRVSRDGFVSERVTCFASQKQCFLALSPEDTMPRDEGGNQPAMGSILVSVKDDIGSQIEGATVIVHDADSSVIITEGITDSQGTVFFDLVAAAGTRVFVVVDSPSEQYFGYNGALANDVQGVASETYIEFRARLQKKSASDLRNVNIKVTDDVGQSVEYAQVRFLMADAPLRELSSCFTDSHGECVLEVSSKAAGYLTVYADNYLPRVEKNVVAGDSKTIALEALVAGNNGGLDIVVLDADGKRVELASVELVTADGFSLGVPMQETGYDGYVSFWGLPLEEVKAYATAGAAHGYSDITRITLEARDAPLELTLPAPYGEIIVNATDMTTGSLVTATVKAFEEGAASASAACATGTNPLNSSCTLKVRADRLVVLKATARGFADYESEQISIENEGKDYRELRLLPNAQAKELQVVDFRLEPLNGGEAVGSLDRGRYYRALLTINIPGGVERGGAYLRVGDNPSLEGEPAYITYFDNPDDAEVTWGETYDAELACADEAQDNAS
;
A
#
# COMPACT_ATOMS: atom_id res chain seq x y z
N MET A 1 -47.47 -50.99 -10.10
CA MET A 1 -47.93 -50.37 -11.37
C MET A 1 -46.71 -49.82 -12.04
N ALA A 2 -46.36 -50.38 -13.19
CA ALA A 2 -45.14 -49.99 -13.89
C ALA A 2 -45.34 -48.62 -14.53
N LEU A 3 -44.34 -47.73 -14.52
CA LEU A 3 -44.34 -46.43 -15.20
C LEU A 3 -44.87 -46.49 -16.65
N LYS A 4 -44.71 -47.65 -17.29
CA LYS A 4 -45.25 -47.97 -18.61
C LYS A 4 -46.78 -47.91 -18.69
N GLU A 5 -47.50 -48.36 -17.66
CA GLU A 5 -48.98 -48.34 -17.62
C GLU A 5 -49.51 -46.92 -17.50
N ILE A 6 -48.81 -46.05 -16.75
CA ILE A 6 -49.16 -44.64 -16.61
C ILE A 6 -48.90 -43.89 -17.92
N TYR A 7 -47.74 -44.13 -18.55
CA TYR A 7 -47.40 -43.51 -19.83
C TYR A 7 -48.42 -43.88 -20.93
N VAL A 8 -48.72 -45.17 -21.08
CA VAL A 8 -49.68 -45.65 -22.08
C VAL A 8 -51.08 -45.07 -21.82
N SER A 9 -51.51 -44.97 -20.55
CA SER A 9 -52.80 -44.38 -20.22
C SER A 9 -52.90 -42.89 -20.55
N ILE A 10 -51.79 -42.14 -20.39
CA ILE A 10 -51.71 -40.72 -20.74
C ILE A 10 -51.68 -40.55 -22.26
N GLU A 11 -50.92 -41.41 -22.95
CA GLU A 11 -50.80 -41.43 -24.41
C GLU A 11 -52.14 -41.71 -25.10
N GLU A 12 -52.90 -42.72 -24.63
CA GLU A 12 -54.24 -43.02 -25.14
C GLU A 12 -55.19 -41.83 -24.97
N ARG A 13 -55.16 -41.17 -23.80
CA ARG A 13 -55.98 -39.99 -23.54
C ARG A 13 -55.58 -38.78 -24.38
N TYR A 14 -54.28 -38.65 -24.67
CA TYR A 14 -53.76 -37.60 -25.53
C TYR A 14 -54.23 -37.77 -26.98
N TYR A 15 -54.10 -38.96 -27.56
CA TYR A 15 -54.60 -39.18 -28.92
C TYR A 15 -56.12 -39.06 -29.00
N ALA A 16 -56.85 -39.56 -27.99
CA ALA A 16 -58.30 -39.36 -27.91
C ALA A 16 -58.67 -37.86 -27.84
N LEU A 17 -57.88 -37.03 -27.15
CA LEU A 17 -58.06 -35.58 -27.13
C LEU A 17 -57.79 -34.95 -28.50
N MET A 18 -56.74 -35.36 -29.20
CA MET A 18 -56.40 -34.85 -30.54
C MET A 18 -57.46 -35.22 -31.57
N GLU A 19 -57.95 -36.45 -31.55
CA GLU A 19 -59.07 -36.89 -32.38
C GLU A 19 -60.37 -36.15 -32.04
N TRP A 20 -60.64 -35.90 -30.75
CA TRP A 20 -61.78 -35.11 -30.33
C TRP A 20 -61.70 -33.66 -30.85
N LEU A 21 -60.53 -33.03 -30.80
CA LEU A 21 -60.28 -31.69 -31.35
C LEU A 21 -60.48 -31.68 -32.88
N GLN A 22 -59.97 -32.70 -33.58
CA GLN A 22 -60.21 -32.92 -35.01
C GLN A 22 -61.71 -33.01 -35.32
N GLY A 23 -62.46 -33.78 -34.52
CA GLY A 23 -63.91 -33.92 -34.62
C GLY A 23 -64.68 -32.63 -34.31
N LYS A 24 -64.05 -31.63 -33.70
CA LYS A 24 -64.61 -30.29 -33.43
C LYS A 24 -64.16 -29.23 -34.44
N GLY A 25 -63.49 -29.64 -35.51
CA GLY A 25 -63.05 -28.75 -36.60
C GLY A 25 -61.70 -28.06 -36.36
N VAL A 26 -60.96 -28.46 -35.32
CA VAL A 26 -59.57 -28.02 -35.11
C VAL A 26 -58.66 -29.10 -35.69
N PRO A 27 -57.86 -28.85 -36.74
CA PRO A 27 -57.09 -29.88 -37.44
C PRO A 27 -55.86 -30.37 -36.63
N ALA A 28 -56.06 -30.78 -35.38
CA ALA A 28 -54.99 -31.11 -34.44
C ALA A 28 -54.22 -32.37 -34.83
N VAL A 29 -54.87 -33.37 -35.43
CA VAL A 29 -54.17 -34.59 -35.87
C VAL A 29 -53.35 -34.28 -37.11
N GLU A 30 -53.98 -33.70 -38.14
CA GLU A 30 -53.33 -33.45 -39.44
C GLU A 30 -52.23 -32.39 -39.37
N TRP A 31 -52.38 -31.38 -38.50
CA TRP A 31 -51.47 -30.23 -38.46
C TRP A 31 -50.41 -30.33 -37.36
N PHE A 32 -50.65 -31.09 -36.29
CA PHE A 32 -49.74 -31.19 -35.16
C PHE A 32 -49.21 -32.61 -34.94
N VAL A 33 -50.07 -33.63 -34.91
CA VAL A 33 -49.64 -35.02 -34.68
C VAL A 33 -48.85 -35.58 -35.86
N THR A 34 -49.47 -35.61 -37.05
CA THR A 34 -48.90 -36.25 -38.25
C THR A 34 -47.54 -35.65 -38.67
N PRO A 35 -47.34 -34.32 -38.75
CA PRO A 35 -46.07 -33.76 -39.20
C PRO A 35 -44.88 -33.99 -38.25
N ILE A 36 -45.16 -34.25 -36.97
CA ILE A 36 -44.14 -34.52 -35.94
C ILE A 36 -43.79 -36.01 -35.95
N GLU A 37 -44.80 -36.88 -36.05
CA GLU A 37 -44.61 -38.33 -36.08
C GLU A 37 -44.01 -38.82 -37.40
N ASP A 38 -44.33 -38.19 -38.53
CA ASP A 38 -43.70 -38.45 -39.83
C ASP A 38 -42.19 -38.18 -39.82
N LYS A 39 -41.71 -37.37 -38.87
CA LYS A 39 -40.28 -37.10 -38.63
C LYS A 39 -39.65 -38.07 -37.61
N GLY A 40 -40.39 -39.08 -37.17
CA GLY A 40 -39.93 -40.10 -36.23
C GLY A 40 -39.94 -39.65 -34.75
N VAL A 41 -40.58 -38.53 -34.43
CA VAL A 41 -40.67 -38.01 -33.05
C VAL A 41 -42.08 -38.27 -32.50
N PRO A 42 -42.25 -38.91 -31.33
CA PRO A 42 -43.56 -39.05 -30.71
C PRO A 42 -44.15 -37.67 -30.38
N SER A 43 -45.42 -37.43 -30.73
CA SER A 43 -46.04 -36.11 -30.60
C SER A 43 -46.40 -35.74 -29.14
N LEU A 44 -46.61 -36.73 -28.27
CA LEU A 44 -46.99 -36.53 -26.86
C LEU A 44 -45.96 -35.73 -26.03
N PRO A 45 -44.65 -36.06 -26.01
CA PRO A 45 -43.65 -35.25 -25.28
C PRO A 45 -43.59 -33.80 -25.77
N VAL A 46 -43.73 -33.57 -27.07
CA VAL A 46 -43.72 -32.23 -27.66
C VAL A 46 -44.96 -31.44 -27.23
N PHE A 47 -46.13 -32.09 -27.17
CA PHE A 47 -47.34 -31.48 -26.64
C PHE A 47 -47.21 -31.08 -25.17
N VAL A 48 -46.63 -31.94 -24.32
CA VAL A 48 -46.43 -31.64 -22.89
C VAL A 48 -45.51 -30.43 -22.72
N LEU A 49 -44.44 -30.35 -23.50
CA LEU A 49 -43.50 -29.22 -23.48
C LEU A 49 -44.16 -27.92 -23.95
N LEU A 50 -45.01 -27.98 -24.98
CA LEU A 50 -45.77 -26.83 -25.47
C LEU A 50 -46.79 -26.33 -24.45
N VAL A 51 -47.50 -27.25 -23.77
CA VAL A 51 -48.40 -26.89 -22.66
C VAL A 51 -47.63 -26.28 -21.49
N ALA A 52 -46.46 -26.81 -21.15
CA ALA A 52 -45.61 -26.23 -20.10
C ALA A 52 -45.13 -24.81 -20.46
N LEU A 53 -44.76 -24.56 -21.72
CA LEU A 53 -44.42 -23.22 -22.23
C LEU A 53 -45.61 -22.25 -22.18
N LEU A 54 -46.81 -22.70 -22.57
CA LEU A 54 -48.01 -21.87 -22.52
C LEU A 54 -48.44 -21.54 -21.08
N LEU A 55 -48.34 -22.51 -20.16
CA LEU A 55 -48.64 -22.29 -18.74
C LEU A 55 -47.58 -21.41 -18.06
N GLY A 56 -46.29 -21.60 -18.39
CA GLY A 56 -45.21 -20.73 -17.93
C GLY A 56 -45.35 -19.30 -18.45
N GLY A 57 -45.67 -19.13 -19.73
CA GLY A 57 -45.93 -17.82 -20.33
C GLY A 57 -47.16 -17.12 -19.74
N ALA A 58 -48.25 -17.84 -19.50
CA ALA A 58 -49.45 -17.29 -18.87
C ALA A 58 -49.22 -16.87 -17.41
N PHE A 59 -48.38 -17.59 -16.67
CA PHE A 59 -48.00 -17.26 -15.29
C PHE A 59 -47.20 -15.94 -15.21
N PHE A 60 -46.25 -15.73 -16.13
CA PHE A 60 -45.48 -14.49 -16.20
C PHE A 60 -46.32 -13.29 -16.65
N VAL A 61 -47.27 -13.48 -17.58
CA VAL A 61 -48.18 -12.40 -18.04
C VAL A 61 -49.19 -11.99 -16.97
N LEU A 62 -49.63 -12.91 -16.10
CA LEU A 62 -50.59 -12.61 -15.03
C LEU A 62 -49.96 -11.91 -13.81
N GLN A 63 -48.65 -12.03 -13.58
CA GLN A 63 -47.98 -11.33 -12.47
C GLN A 63 -47.89 -9.80 -12.65
N ASP A 64 -47.89 -9.29 -13.88
CA ASP A 64 -47.72 -7.84 -14.14
C ASP A 64 -49.03 -7.03 -13.95
N VAL A 65 -50.18 -7.70 -13.83
CA VAL A 65 -51.50 -7.04 -13.75
C VAL A 65 -51.97 -6.82 -12.29
N ALA A 66 -51.37 -7.49 -11.30
CA ALA A 66 -51.86 -7.50 -9.91
C ALA A 66 -51.15 -6.53 -8.94
N SER A 67 -50.18 -5.73 -9.40
CA SER A 67 -49.46 -4.79 -8.53
C SER A 67 -50.31 -3.54 -8.23
N PRO A 68 -50.49 -3.13 -6.95
CA PRO A 68 -51.19 -1.90 -6.61
C PRO A 68 -50.45 -0.68 -7.18
N LYS A 69 -51.18 0.15 -7.93
CA LYS A 69 -50.66 1.32 -8.65
C LYS A 69 -50.99 2.60 -7.87
N THR A 70 -50.04 3.54 -7.80
CA THR A 70 -50.21 4.86 -7.21
C THR A 70 -49.86 5.99 -8.20
N SER A 71 -50.02 7.24 -7.76
CA SER A 71 -49.61 8.45 -8.48
C SER A 71 -48.82 9.41 -7.59
N LEU A 72 -47.80 10.04 -8.17
CA LEU A 72 -47.03 11.12 -7.57
C LEU A 72 -47.29 12.41 -8.33
N THR A 73 -47.63 13.48 -7.60
CA THR A 73 -47.73 14.83 -8.16
C THR A 73 -46.55 15.65 -7.67
N VAL A 74 -45.72 16.16 -8.57
CA VAL A 74 -44.59 17.04 -8.25
C VAL A 74 -44.97 18.45 -8.65
N THR A 75 -44.96 19.37 -7.69
CA THR A 75 -45.15 20.81 -7.90
C THR A 75 -43.78 21.48 -7.79
N VAL A 76 -43.40 22.26 -8.80
CA VAL A 76 -42.12 22.96 -8.89
C VAL A 76 -42.38 24.45 -8.78
N LEU A 77 -41.77 25.07 -7.79
CA LEU A 77 -41.87 26.50 -7.50
C LEU A 77 -40.48 27.14 -7.62
N ALA A 78 -40.42 28.40 -8.00
CA ALA A 78 -39.25 29.25 -7.86
C ALA A 78 -39.71 30.57 -7.23
N ASN A 79 -39.07 31.00 -6.13
CA ASN A 79 -39.50 32.17 -5.35
C ASN A 79 -41.02 32.16 -5.01
N ASP A 80 -41.54 31.01 -4.58
CA ASP A 80 -42.96 30.75 -4.30
C ASP A 80 -43.93 30.88 -5.49
N GLU A 81 -43.43 31.08 -6.72
CA GLU A 81 -44.24 31.09 -7.95
C GLU A 81 -44.10 29.77 -8.72
N PRO A 82 -45.17 29.26 -9.38
CA PRO A 82 -45.11 28.01 -10.13
C PRO A 82 -44.19 28.10 -11.36
N LEU A 83 -43.27 27.15 -11.48
CA LEU A 83 -42.28 27.09 -12.56
C LEU A 83 -42.72 26.10 -13.65
N ALA A 84 -43.11 26.63 -14.81
CA ALA A 84 -43.52 25.83 -15.97
C ALA A 84 -42.31 25.32 -16.76
N ASP A 85 -42.51 24.26 -17.54
CA ASP A 85 -41.53 23.64 -18.46
C ASP A 85 -40.29 22.97 -17.81
N ALA A 86 -40.17 23.02 -16.48
CA ALA A 86 -39.17 22.30 -15.69
C ALA A 86 -39.22 20.79 -15.93
N THR A 87 -38.06 20.20 -16.19
CA THR A 87 -37.95 18.77 -16.51
C THR A 87 -37.87 17.94 -15.24
N VAL A 88 -38.94 17.22 -14.93
CA VAL A 88 -39.02 16.31 -13.78
C VAL A 88 -38.74 14.89 -14.24
N LYS A 89 -37.64 14.31 -13.76
CA LYS A 89 -37.25 12.93 -13.98
C LYS A 89 -37.49 12.11 -12.72
N LEU A 90 -38.28 11.05 -12.83
CA LEU A 90 -38.59 10.11 -11.76
C LEU A 90 -37.94 8.75 -12.06
N ILE A 91 -37.17 8.20 -11.12
CA ILE A 91 -36.53 6.89 -11.25
C ILE A 91 -37.07 5.96 -10.16
N VAL A 92 -37.67 4.84 -10.53
CA VAL A 92 -38.22 3.83 -9.60
C VAL A 92 -38.01 2.43 -10.18
N ASP A 93 -37.41 1.52 -9.38
CA ASP A 93 -37.07 0.15 -9.78
C ASP A 93 -36.40 0.11 -11.19
N ASP A 94 -35.32 0.89 -11.37
CA ASP A 94 -34.52 1.02 -12.60
C ASP A 94 -35.26 1.53 -13.85
N LYS A 95 -36.53 1.95 -13.71
CA LYS A 95 -37.31 2.59 -14.77
C LYS A 95 -37.29 4.10 -14.58
N SER A 96 -36.98 4.83 -15.65
CA SER A 96 -37.03 6.30 -15.65
C SER A 96 -38.25 6.83 -16.40
N PHE A 97 -38.91 7.82 -15.80
CA PHE A 97 -40.04 8.55 -16.36
C PHE A 97 -39.67 10.03 -16.40
N THR A 98 -39.92 10.72 -17.50
CA THR A 98 -39.62 12.14 -17.61
C THR A 98 -40.87 12.88 -18.05
N LEU A 99 -41.22 13.95 -17.32
CA LEU A 99 -42.33 14.85 -17.64
C LEU A 99 -41.88 16.29 -17.46
N LYS A 100 -42.52 17.22 -18.18
CA LYS A 100 -42.36 18.64 -17.93
C LYS A 100 -43.50 19.17 -17.05
N THR A 101 -43.22 20.19 -16.25
CA THR A 101 -44.26 20.86 -15.46
C THR A 101 -45.17 21.70 -16.34
N ASP A 102 -46.46 21.76 -15.97
CA ASP A 102 -47.44 22.60 -16.64
C ASP A 102 -47.37 24.07 -16.18
N LYS A 103 -48.30 24.92 -16.67
CA LYS A 103 -48.41 26.35 -16.29
C LYS A 103 -48.67 26.59 -14.79
N LYS A 104 -48.98 25.55 -14.02
CA LYS A 104 -49.15 25.60 -12.57
C LYS A 104 -47.94 25.00 -11.84
N GLY A 105 -46.86 24.69 -12.56
CA GLY A 105 -45.66 24.07 -12.03
C GLY A 105 -45.83 22.58 -11.74
N VAL A 106 -46.85 21.90 -12.29
CA VAL A 106 -47.19 20.53 -11.88
C VAL A 106 -46.79 19.50 -12.93
N ALA A 107 -46.07 18.45 -12.50
CA ALA A 107 -45.84 17.21 -13.24
C ALA A 107 -46.50 16.03 -12.49
N LYS A 108 -47.37 15.26 -13.16
CA LYS A 108 -48.11 14.16 -12.53
C LYS A 108 -47.78 12.81 -13.15
N PHE A 109 -47.19 11.94 -12.34
CA PHE A 109 -46.86 10.57 -12.68
C PHE A 109 -47.96 9.63 -12.18
N THR A 110 -48.41 8.69 -13.01
CA THR A 110 -49.46 7.72 -12.68
C THR A 110 -49.02 6.30 -12.99
N GLY A 111 -49.53 5.31 -12.24
CA GLY A 111 -49.22 3.91 -12.51
C GLY A 111 -47.93 3.42 -11.83
N LEU A 112 -47.48 4.12 -10.79
CA LEU A 112 -46.23 3.84 -10.08
C LEU A 112 -46.41 2.68 -9.09
N PRO A 113 -45.37 1.88 -8.82
CA PRO A 113 -45.45 0.78 -7.85
C PRO A 113 -45.56 1.32 -6.42
N LEU A 114 -46.58 0.86 -5.69
CA LEU A 114 -46.78 1.21 -4.29
C LEU A 114 -45.67 0.60 -3.39
N GLY A 115 -45.21 1.35 -2.40
CA GLY A 115 -44.24 0.89 -1.38
C GLY A 115 -42.76 0.95 -1.80
N LYS A 116 -42.46 1.45 -3.00
CA LYS A 116 -41.10 1.60 -3.52
C LYS A 116 -40.55 3.01 -3.29
N LYS A 117 -39.23 3.12 -3.12
CA LYS A 117 -38.54 4.41 -3.15
C LYS A 117 -38.38 4.86 -4.61
N ALA A 118 -38.63 6.14 -4.87
CA ALA A 118 -38.37 6.76 -6.16
C ALA A 118 -37.48 7.99 -5.98
N LEU A 119 -36.51 8.18 -6.86
CA LEU A 119 -35.68 9.37 -6.93
C LEU A 119 -36.32 10.38 -7.89
N VAL A 120 -36.67 11.56 -7.40
CA VAL A 120 -37.13 12.69 -8.20
C VAL A 120 -35.95 13.61 -8.46
N ARG A 121 -35.67 13.92 -9.72
CA ARG A 121 -34.72 14.95 -10.17
C ARG A 121 -35.47 16.01 -10.97
N ILE A 122 -35.11 17.28 -10.79
CA ILE A 122 -35.72 18.40 -11.49
C ILE A 122 -34.61 19.27 -12.03
N GLU A 123 -34.65 19.51 -13.34
CA GLU A 123 -33.68 20.31 -14.09
C GLU A 123 -34.45 21.40 -14.85
N GLU A 124 -34.02 22.66 -14.71
CA GLU A 124 -34.53 23.80 -15.49
C GLU A 124 -33.41 24.83 -15.69
N GLU A 125 -33.32 25.38 -16.90
CA GLU A 125 -32.26 26.34 -17.25
C GLU A 125 -32.33 27.59 -16.36
N GLY A 126 -31.21 27.99 -15.77
CA GLY A 126 -31.13 29.14 -14.87
C GLY A 126 -31.52 28.85 -13.41
N TYR A 127 -31.70 27.58 -13.04
CA TYR A 127 -31.97 27.12 -11.66
C TYR A 127 -31.01 25.99 -11.24
N ALA A 128 -30.75 25.87 -9.94
CA ALA A 128 -29.95 24.76 -9.41
C ALA A 128 -30.72 23.43 -9.50
N ASP A 129 -30.01 22.34 -9.81
CA ASP A 129 -30.59 20.99 -9.88
C ASP A 129 -31.20 20.59 -8.53
N TYR A 130 -32.39 20.00 -8.57
CA TYR A 130 -33.10 19.54 -7.37
C TYR A 130 -33.22 18.01 -7.38
N GLY A 131 -32.87 17.35 -6.27
CA GLY A 131 -32.96 15.90 -6.10
C GLY A 131 -33.60 15.49 -4.75
N ASN A 132 -34.56 14.58 -4.75
CA ASN A 132 -35.19 14.09 -3.52
C ASN A 132 -35.69 12.63 -3.64
N GLU A 133 -35.56 11.84 -2.58
CA GLU A 133 -36.14 10.49 -2.49
C GLU A 133 -37.55 10.52 -1.91
N VAL A 134 -38.47 9.79 -2.54
CA VAL A 134 -39.87 9.72 -2.12
C VAL A 134 -40.33 8.27 -2.03
N LEU A 135 -40.91 7.88 -0.89
CA LEU A 135 -41.55 6.57 -0.71
C LEU A 135 -42.98 6.59 -1.28
N MET A 136 -43.26 5.78 -2.30
CA MET A 136 -44.53 5.75 -3.02
C MET A 136 -45.69 5.24 -2.16
N ALA A 137 -46.52 6.14 -1.63
CA ALA A 137 -47.76 5.85 -0.89
C ALA A 137 -49.02 6.03 -1.77
N GLU A 138 -50.23 5.71 -1.27
CA GLU A 138 -51.47 5.59 -2.07
C GLU A 138 -51.89 6.86 -2.84
N THR A 139 -51.46 8.05 -2.41
CA THR A 139 -51.49 9.31 -3.19
C THR A 139 -50.54 10.30 -2.51
N GLN A 140 -49.58 10.86 -3.26
CA GLN A 140 -48.58 11.76 -2.69
C GLN A 140 -48.33 12.98 -3.56
N SER A 141 -48.07 14.11 -2.90
CA SER A 141 -47.60 15.34 -3.51
C SER A 141 -46.23 15.72 -2.95
N LEU A 142 -45.30 16.06 -3.84
CA LEU A 142 -44.01 16.65 -3.52
C LEU A 142 -44.03 18.10 -4.00
N THR A 143 -43.60 19.05 -3.17
CA THR A 143 -43.32 20.42 -3.63
C THR A 143 -41.82 20.62 -3.61
N ALA A 144 -41.25 21.03 -4.73
CA ALA A 144 -39.84 21.35 -4.90
C ALA A 144 -39.71 22.86 -5.13
N LEU A 145 -38.86 23.51 -4.34
CA LEU A 145 -38.52 24.92 -4.51
C LEU A 145 -37.13 25.00 -5.16
N LEU A 146 -37.06 25.52 -6.37
CA LEU A 146 -35.83 25.72 -7.14
C LEU A 146 -35.28 27.11 -6.85
N GLU A 147 -33.99 27.15 -6.52
CA GLU A 147 -33.23 28.38 -6.33
C GLU A 147 -32.57 28.78 -7.66
N PRO A 148 -32.45 30.08 -7.98
CA PRO A 148 -31.73 30.52 -9.18
C PRO A 148 -30.32 29.93 -9.21
N ALA A 149 -29.89 29.47 -10.38
CA ALA A 149 -28.51 29.11 -10.63
C ALA A 149 -27.70 30.39 -10.50
N THR A 150 -27.02 30.55 -9.38
CA THR A 150 -26.02 31.60 -9.22
C THR A 150 -24.79 31.14 -9.99
N GLU A 151 -24.30 31.96 -10.94
CA GLU A 151 -22.91 31.84 -11.42
C GLU A 151 -21.94 32.26 -10.30
N GLU A 152 -22.04 31.61 -9.15
CA GLU A 152 -20.88 31.41 -8.31
C GLU A 152 -20.35 30.06 -8.77
N ALA A 153 -19.16 30.05 -9.40
CA ALA A 153 -18.44 28.79 -9.62
C ALA A 153 -18.52 28.00 -8.32
N ASN A 154 -18.89 26.71 -8.39
CA ASN A 154 -19.01 25.95 -7.17
C ASN A 154 -17.64 25.93 -6.50
N LYS A 155 -17.55 26.56 -5.33
CA LYS A 155 -16.30 26.80 -4.63
C LYS A 155 -16.28 26.02 -3.34
N ILE A 156 -15.15 25.36 -3.09
CA ILE A 156 -14.81 24.88 -1.76
C ILE A 156 -13.82 25.86 -1.13
N LEU A 157 -14.14 26.34 0.06
CA LEU A 157 -13.26 27.20 0.83
C LEU A 157 -12.34 26.34 1.70
N LEU A 158 -11.07 26.24 1.33
CA LEU A 158 -10.03 25.65 2.17
C LEU A 158 -9.55 26.70 3.17
N SER A 159 -9.68 26.43 4.46
CA SER A 159 -9.13 27.26 5.54
C SER A 159 -7.90 26.59 6.14
N VAL A 160 -6.77 27.28 6.11
CA VAL A 160 -5.48 26.83 6.61
C VAL A 160 -5.10 27.66 7.84
N ALA A 161 -4.89 27.00 8.95
CA ALA A 161 -4.48 27.64 10.21
C ALA A 161 -3.31 26.88 10.84
N ASN A 162 -2.68 27.45 11.87
CA ASN A 162 -1.79 26.68 12.74
C ASN A 162 -2.58 25.92 13.81
N ALA A 163 -1.89 25.11 14.62
CA ALA A 163 -2.49 24.36 15.73
C ALA A 163 -3.22 25.23 16.77
N ASP A 164 -2.86 26.51 16.89
CA ASP A 164 -3.53 27.49 17.77
C ASP A 164 -4.76 28.15 17.12
N GLY A 165 -5.13 27.73 15.90
CA GLY A 165 -6.25 28.28 15.15
C GLY A 165 -5.98 29.66 14.52
N GLN A 166 -4.73 30.12 14.49
CA GLN A 166 -4.36 31.34 13.79
C GLN A 166 -4.25 31.07 12.28
N PRO A 167 -4.87 31.90 11.42
CA PRO A 167 -4.85 31.69 9.98
C PRO A 167 -3.44 31.83 9.40
N LEU A 168 -3.10 30.97 8.44
CA LEU A 168 -1.79 30.97 7.78
C LEU A 168 -1.91 31.57 6.38
N GLU A 169 -1.49 32.83 6.23
CA GLU A 169 -1.38 33.53 4.94
C GLU A 169 -0.21 33.00 4.11
N ALA A 170 -0.39 32.96 2.79
CA ALA A 170 0.58 32.58 1.78
C ALA A 170 1.13 31.14 1.92
N ALA A 171 0.29 30.20 2.36
CA ALA A 171 0.54 28.77 2.21
C ALA A 171 0.27 28.36 0.76
N SER A 172 1.19 27.61 0.15
CA SER A 172 1.02 27.04 -1.20
C SER A 172 0.05 25.87 -1.11
N VAL A 173 -0.97 25.87 -1.96
CA VAL A 173 -2.06 24.90 -2.02
C VAL A 173 -2.03 24.27 -3.40
N ILE A 174 -1.63 23.00 -3.48
CA ILE A 174 -1.47 22.27 -4.73
C ILE A 174 -2.53 21.17 -4.81
N TYR A 175 -3.27 21.10 -5.91
CA TYR A 175 -4.28 20.07 -6.15
C TYR A 175 -4.39 19.75 -7.64
N THR A 176 -4.99 18.60 -7.96
CA THR A 176 -5.33 18.24 -9.35
C THR A 176 -6.78 18.58 -9.63
N ASP A 177 -7.01 19.33 -10.70
CA ASP A 177 -8.35 19.68 -11.18
C ASP A 177 -9.05 18.42 -11.72
N SER A 178 -10.22 18.09 -11.18
CA SER A 178 -10.94 16.84 -11.47
C SER A 178 -11.50 16.78 -12.89
N GLU A 179 -11.72 17.92 -13.55
CA GLU A 179 -12.26 17.98 -14.91
C GLU A 179 -11.15 17.91 -15.96
N THR A 180 -10.04 18.60 -15.72
CA THR A 180 -8.94 18.75 -16.69
C THR A 180 -7.74 17.85 -16.42
N GLY A 181 -7.59 17.33 -15.20
CA GLY A 181 -6.41 16.57 -14.76
C GLY A 181 -5.15 17.43 -14.57
N GLU A 182 -5.23 18.75 -14.73
CA GLU A 182 -4.09 19.65 -14.55
C GLU A 182 -3.78 19.90 -13.08
N VAL A 183 -2.49 20.01 -12.74
CA VAL A 183 -2.05 20.45 -11.41
C VAL A 183 -2.23 21.97 -11.31
N ARG A 184 -3.03 22.40 -10.34
CA ARG A 184 -3.30 23.79 -10.01
C ARG A 184 -2.56 24.15 -8.72
N GLU A 185 -2.02 25.36 -8.67
CA GLU A 185 -1.42 25.93 -7.47
C GLU A 185 -2.14 27.23 -7.09
N LEU A 186 -2.53 27.33 -5.83
CA LEU A 186 -3.14 28.48 -5.20
C LEU A 186 -2.31 28.92 -4.00
N THR A 187 -2.62 30.10 -3.47
CA THR A 187 -2.07 30.56 -2.20
C THR A 187 -3.19 31.01 -1.27
N THR A 188 -3.03 30.76 0.03
CA THR A 188 -3.98 31.23 1.03
C THR A 188 -3.87 32.75 1.22
N ASP A 189 -5.00 33.41 1.45
CA ASP A 189 -5.08 34.85 1.71
C ASP A 189 -4.77 35.21 3.18
N ALA A 190 -4.92 36.49 3.55
CA ALA A 190 -4.68 36.99 4.90
C ALA A 190 -5.61 36.38 5.98
N THR A 191 -6.69 35.71 5.58
CA THR A 191 -7.57 34.95 6.46
C THR A 191 -7.24 33.46 6.51
N GLY A 192 -6.15 33.05 5.86
CA GLY A 192 -5.72 31.67 5.75
C GLY A 192 -6.54 30.87 4.76
N SER A 193 -7.33 31.52 3.89
CA SER A 193 -8.27 30.83 3.02
C SER A 193 -7.81 30.75 1.57
N ALA A 194 -8.06 29.64 0.91
CA ALA A 194 -7.93 29.44 -0.53
C ALA A 194 -9.24 28.88 -1.10
N SER A 195 -9.66 29.37 -2.28
CA SER A 195 -10.91 28.95 -2.91
C SER A 195 -10.63 28.08 -4.13
N ILE A 196 -11.12 26.85 -4.10
CA ILE A 196 -10.96 25.87 -5.17
C ILE A 196 -12.29 25.76 -5.91
N GLU A 197 -12.25 25.91 -7.23
CA GLU A 197 -13.42 25.79 -8.11
C GLU A 197 -13.62 24.33 -8.53
N PHE A 198 -14.88 23.90 -8.61
CA PHE A 198 -15.25 22.53 -8.97
C PHE A 198 -16.47 22.49 -9.90
N ALA A 199 -16.51 21.48 -10.77
CA ALA A 199 -17.57 21.31 -11.75
C ALA A 199 -18.76 20.52 -11.19
N SER A 200 -18.50 19.54 -10.32
CA SER A 200 -19.53 18.68 -9.71
C SER A 200 -19.44 18.63 -8.18
N VAL A 201 -20.59 18.60 -7.51
CA VAL A 201 -20.68 18.39 -6.05
C VAL A 201 -20.16 17.02 -5.59
N SER A 202 -19.92 16.10 -6.53
CA SER A 202 -19.27 14.80 -6.29
C SER A 202 -17.75 14.82 -6.40
N ASP A 203 -17.14 15.95 -6.78
CA ASP A 203 -15.68 16.05 -6.95
C ASP A 203 -14.95 15.89 -5.61
N ILE A 204 -13.79 15.24 -5.66
CA ILE A 204 -12.92 14.97 -4.51
C ILE A 204 -11.56 15.57 -4.82
N PHE A 205 -11.07 16.42 -3.92
CA PHE A 205 -9.79 17.10 -4.08
C PHE A 205 -8.78 16.56 -3.07
N ASN A 206 -7.70 15.96 -3.56
CA ASN A 206 -6.52 15.66 -2.76
C ASN A 206 -5.58 16.86 -2.81
N ILE A 207 -5.57 17.64 -1.74
CA ILE A 207 -4.85 18.92 -1.67
C ILE A 207 -3.62 18.75 -0.80
N ARG A 208 -2.47 19.18 -1.30
CA ARG A 208 -1.24 19.34 -0.52
C ARG A 208 -1.07 20.81 -0.17
N VAL A 209 -0.81 21.11 1.10
CA VAL A 209 -0.53 22.46 1.56
C VAL A 209 0.86 22.53 2.18
N SER A 210 1.65 23.53 1.78
CA SER A 210 2.98 23.78 2.33
C SER A 210 3.16 25.26 2.71
N ARG A 211 3.93 25.51 3.78
CA ARG A 211 4.32 26.85 4.21
C ARG A 211 5.68 26.75 4.90
N ASP A 212 6.61 27.64 4.55
CA ASP A 212 7.92 27.69 5.21
C ASP A 212 7.77 27.81 6.75
N GLY A 213 8.50 26.96 7.49
CA GLY A 213 8.41 26.86 8.95
C GLY A 213 7.28 25.99 9.48
N PHE A 214 6.54 25.31 8.59
CA PHE A 214 5.47 24.38 8.93
C PHE A 214 5.61 23.07 8.16
N VAL A 215 5.26 21.97 8.81
CA VAL A 215 5.20 20.64 8.17
C VAL A 215 4.13 20.69 7.09
N SER A 216 4.49 20.24 5.88
CA SER A 216 3.53 20.15 4.77
C SER A 216 2.51 19.06 5.07
N GLU A 217 1.23 19.36 4.88
CA GLU A 217 0.12 18.45 5.20
C GLU A 217 -0.74 18.22 3.96
N ARG A 218 -1.54 17.14 3.99
CA ARG A 218 -2.53 16.84 2.95
C ARG A 218 -3.92 16.81 3.55
N VAL A 219 -4.90 17.23 2.75
CA VAL A 219 -6.31 17.15 3.12
C VAL A 219 -7.13 16.73 1.91
N THR A 220 -8.05 15.79 2.13
CA THR A 220 -9.07 15.45 1.14
C THR A 220 -10.29 16.31 1.39
N CYS A 221 -10.64 17.16 0.43
CA CYS A 221 -11.79 18.03 0.51
C CYS A 221 -12.86 17.57 -0.48
N PHE A 222 -14.10 17.39 -0.01
CA PHE A 222 -15.22 16.97 -0.85
C PHE A 222 -16.00 18.20 -1.31
N ALA A 223 -16.24 18.33 -2.61
CA ALA A 223 -17.02 19.41 -3.18
C ALA A 223 -18.38 19.62 -2.49
N SER A 224 -19.04 18.53 -2.09
CA SER A 224 -20.29 18.54 -1.31
C SER A 224 -20.22 19.27 0.04
N GLN A 225 -19.04 19.41 0.65
CA GLN A 225 -18.86 20.02 1.97
C GLN A 225 -18.81 21.55 1.93
N LYS A 226 -18.54 22.16 0.76
CA LYS A 226 -18.37 23.62 0.52
C LYS A 226 -17.29 24.33 1.34
N GLN A 227 -16.80 23.72 2.42
CA GLN A 227 -15.69 24.19 3.23
C GLN A 227 -14.83 23.00 3.66
N CYS A 228 -13.55 23.27 3.82
CA CYS A 228 -12.55 22.30 4.26
C CYS A 228 -11.55 23.00 5.16
N PHE A 229 -11.02 22.30 6.16
CA PHE A 229 -10.09 22.90 7.12
C PHE A 229 -8.84 22.04 7.23
N LEU A 230 -7.69 22.69 7.27
CA LEU A 230 -6.38 22.07 7.46
C LEU A 230 -5.58 22.88 8.47
N ALA A 231 -5.07 22.21 9.50
CA ALA A 231 -4.11 22.82 10.42
C ALA A 231 -2.69 22.39 10.04
N LEU A 232 -1.76 23.33 9.88
CA LEU A 232 -0.33 23.04 9.73
C LEU A 232 0.37 23.13 11.08
N SER A 233 1.24 22.16 11.35
CA SER A 233 2.06 22.15 12.56
C SER A 233 3.40 22.85 12.31
N PRO A 234 3.91 23.69 13.23
CA PRO A 234 5.23 24.31 13.07
C PRO A 234 6.33 23.25 13.04
N GLU A 235 7.31 23.38 12.14
CA GLU A 235 8.48 22.47 12.06
C GLU A 235 9.29 22.42 13.35
N ASP A 236 9.26 23.50 14.14
CA ASP A 236 10.01 23.64 15.40
C ASP A 236 9.36 22.96 16.62
N THR A 237 8.26 22.22 16.46
CA THR A 237 7.52 21.59 17.58
C THR A 237 7.73 20.09 17.76
N MET A 238 8.55 19.43 16.93
CA MET A 238 8.96 18.06 17.22
C MET A 238 9.76 18.05 18.55
N PRO A 239 9.33 17.29 19.58
CA PRO A 239 10.10 17.13 20.80
C PRO A 239 11.49 16.67 20.42
N ARG A 240 12.50 17.46 20.79
CA ARG A 240 13.88 17.07 20.57
C ARG A 240 14.32 16.19 21.73
N ASP A 241 15.28 15.32 21.47
CA ASP A 241 15.93 14.54 22.52
C ASP A 241 16.47 15.46 23.64
N GLU A 242 16.83 14.90 24.80
CA GLU A 242 17.41 15.67 25.92
C GLU A 242 18.67 16.49 25.51
N GLY A 243 19.23 16.21 24.32
CA GLY A 243 20.32 16.93 23.65
C GLY A 243 19.93 18.13 22.79
N GLY A 244 18.67 18.28 22.38
CA GLY A 244 18.16 19.38 21.56
C GLY A 244 18.56 19.35 20.08
N ASN A 245 19.15 18.24 19.61
CA ASN A 245 19.82 18.17 18.30
C ASN A 245 19.19 17.16 17.32
N GLN A 246 18.31 16.27 17.79
CA GLN A 246 17.50 15.40 16.93
C GLN A 246 16.04 15.40 17.38
N PRO A 247 15.08 15.05 16.51
CA PRO A 247 13.74 14.66 16.94
C PRO A 247 13.88 13.46 17.88
N ALA A 248 13.34 13.55 19.10
CA ALA A 248 13.27 12.40 20.02
C ALA A 248 12.55 11.26 19.31
N MET A 249 12.94 10.00 19.49
CA MET A 249 12.21 8.85 18.92
C MET A 249 11.24 8.28 19.96
N GLY A 250 10.12 7.71 19.52
CA GLY A 250 9.11 7.11 20.38
C GLY A 250 8.74 5.68 19.95
N SER A 251 8.24 4.92 20.91
CA SER A 251 7.87 3.51 20.73
C SER A 251 6.35 3.36 20.56
N ILE A 252 5.91 2.26 19.95
CA ILE A 252 4.50 1.99 19.67
C ILE A 252 4.16 0.59 20.19
N LEU A 253 3.19 0.51 21.10
CA LEU A 253 2.59 -0.75 21.53
C LEU A 253 1.26 -0.94 20.79
N VAL A 254 1.03 -2.10 20.19
CA VAL A 254 -0.25 -2.43 19.59
C VAL A 254 -0.83 -3.64 20.31
N SER A 255 -2.03 -3.49 20.86
CA SER A 255 -2.83 -4.58 21.43
C SER A 255 -4.01 -4.88 20.51
N VAL A 256 -4.08 -6.12 20.04
CA VAL A 256 -5.11 -6.63 19.14
C VAL A 256 -6.03 -7.58 19.91
N LYS A 257 -7.30 -7.19 20.01
CA LYS A 257 -8.35 -7.97 20.68
C LYS A 257 -9.52 -8.20 19.75
N ASP A 258 -10.33 -9.21 20.03
CA ASP A 258 -11.66 -9.32 19.44
C ASP A 258 -12.67 -8.37 20.10
N ASP A 259 -13.89 -8.36 19.58
CA ASP A 259 -15.01 -7.54 20.06
C ASP A 259 -15.50 -7.91 21.47
N ILE A 260 -15.21 -9.13 21.94
CA ILE A 260 -15.51 -9.58 23.31
C ILE A 260 -14.31 -9.41 24.27
N GLY A 261 -13.17 -8.93 23.77
CA GLY A 261 -11.97 -8.60 24.55
C GLY A 261 -10.92 -9.71 24.65
N SER A 262 -11.07 -10.82 23.93
CA SER A 262 -10.06 -11.88 23.82
C SER A 262 -8.87 -11.41 23.00
N GLN A 263 -7.66 -11.77 23.42
CA GLN A 263 -6.42 -11.43 22.70
C GLN A 263 -6.30 -12.23 21.40
N ILE A 264 -5.77 -11.62 20.34
CA ILE A 264 -5.57 -12.27 19.02
C ILE A 264 -4.07 -12.41 18.74
N GLU A 265 -3.55 -13.63 18.85
CA GLU A 265 -2.18 -14.00 18.48
C GLU A 265 -2.03 -14.21 16.97
N GLY A 266 -0.86 -13.86 16.42
CA GLY A 266 -0.53 -14.09 15.01
C GLY A 266 -1.05 -13.04 14.04
N ALA A 267 -1.70 -11.97 14.52
CA ALA A 267 -2.16 -10.88 13.67
C ALA A 267 -0.97 -10.07 13.15
N THR A 268 -0.93 -9.81 11.85
CA THR A 268 0.09 -8.94 11.24
C THR A 268 -0.31 -7.49 11.50
N VAL A 269 0.60 -6.72 12.08
CA VAL A 269 0.42 -5.31 12.41
C VAL A 269 1.42 -4.51 11.61
N ILE A 270 0.94 -3.53 10.86
CA ILE A 270 1.74 -2.65 10.03
C ILE A 270 1.52 -1.22 10.54
N VAL A 271 2.59 -0.55 10.94
CA VAL A 271 2.56 0.85 11.34
C VAL A 271 2.83 1.68 10.11
N HIS A 272 1.96 2.64 9.84
CA HIS A 272 2.11 3.59 8.75
C HIS A 272 2.34 4.99 9.29
N ASP A 273 3.18 5.74 8.60
CA ASP A 273 3.21 7.19 8.70
C ASP A 273 1.87 7.74 8.17
N ALA A 274 1.19 8.56 8.97
CA ALA A 274 -0.15 9.03 8.68
C ALA A 274 -0.19 10.07 7.54
N ASP A 275 0.93 10.72 7.26
CA ASP A 275 1.00 11.85 6.34
C ASP A 275 1.45 11.39 4.92
N SER A 276 2.28 10.36 4.87
CA SER A 276 2.84 9.76 3.64
C SER A 276 2.25 8.39 3.28
N SER A 277 1.56 7.73 4.23
CA SER A 277 1.10 6.33 4.13
C SER A 277 2.21 5.30 3.98
N VAL A 278 3.48 5.72 4.11
CA VAL A 278 4.65 4.84 4.06
C VAL A 278 4.62 3.88 5.25
N ILE A 279 4.99 2.63 5.01
CA ILE A 279 5.17 1.64 6.07
C ILE A 279 6.39 2.03 6.90
N ILE A 280 6.20 2.30 8.18
CA ILE A 280 7.28 2.55 9.14
C ILE A 280 7.87 1.22 9.61
N THR A 281 7.01 0.28 10.00
CA THR A 281 7.43 -1.03 10.51
C THR A 281 6.27 -2.02 10.42
N GLU A 282 6.59 -3.31 10.43
CA GLU A 282 5.61 -4.39 10.56
C GLU A 282 6.02 -5.39 11.64
N GLY A 283 5.06 -6.12 12.20
CA GLY A 283 5.29 -7.14 13.21
C GLY A 283 4.08 -8.02 13.41
N ILE A 284 4.25 -9.09 14.20
CA ILE A 284 3.19 -10.07 14.45
C ILE A 284 2.86 -10.08 15.94
N THR A 285 1.57 -10.13 16.28
CA THR A 285 1.16 -10.20 17.69
C THR A 285 1.54 -11.52 18.35
N ASP A 286 2.00 -11.42 19.60
CA ASP A 286 2.36 -12.56 20.44
C ASP A 286 1.12 -13.25 21.07
N SER A 287 1.37 -14.24 21.93
CA SER A 287 0.32 -14.95 22.69
C SER A 287 -0.56 -14.06 23.58
N GLN A 288 -0.14 -12.83 23.86
CA GLN A 288 -0.92 -11.83 24.60
C GLN A 288 -1.66 -10.87 23.66
N GLY A 289 -1.66 -11.13 22.35
CA GLY A 289 -2.27 -10.28 21.34
C GLY A 289 -1.56 -8.94 21.23
N THR A 290 -0.27 -8.86 21.54
CA THR A 290 0.49 -7.62 21.54
C THR A 290 1.70 -7.68 20.64
N VAL A 291 2.06 -6.53 20.06
CA VAL A 291 3.34 -6.32 19.39
C VAL A 291 3.89 -4.97 19.83
N PHE A 292 5.18 -4.93 20.18
CA PHE A 292 5.87 -3.72 20.64
C PHE A 292 6.95 -3.34 19.64
N PHE A 293 6.83 -2.12 19.12
CA PHE A 293 7.75 -1.51 18.18
C PHE A 293 8.57 -0.47 18.93
N ASP A 294 9.85 -0.76 19.19
CA ASP A 294 10.69 0.10 20.00
C ASP A 294 11.38 1.19 19.16
N LEU A 295 11.23 2.46 19.56
CA LEU A 295 11.88 3.63 18.95
C LEU A 295 11.72 3.72 17.42
N VAL A 296 10.55 3.35 16.90
CA VAL A 296 10.31 3.18 15.46
C VAL A 296 9.95 4.46 14.70
N ALA A 297 9.61 5.54 15.38
CA ALA A 297 9.22 6.78 14.73
C ALA A 297 9.67 8.01 15.53
N ALA A 298 9.89 9.13 14.85
CA ALA A 298 10.20 10.40 15.52
C ALA A 298 8.99 10.88 16.34
N ALA A 299 9.25 11.51 17.47
CA ALA A 299 8.27 12.10 18.34
C ALA A 299 7.63 13.27 17.60
N GLY A 300 6.30 13.28 17.59
CA GLY A 300 5.51 14.16 16.73
C GLY A 300 5.14 13.54 15.38
N THR A 301 5.80 12.47 14.92
CA THR A 301 5.33 11.72 13.74
C THR A 301 3.94 11.17 14.02
N ARG A 302 3.00 11.48 13.14
CA ARG A 302 1.65 10.94 13.21
C ARG A 302 1.65 9.56 12.58
N VAL A 303 1.10 8.58 13.28
CA VAL A 303 1.06 7.19 12.81
C VAL A 303 -0.32 6.60 13.00
N PHE A 304 -0.64 5.60 12.19
CA PHE A 304 -1.78 4.71 12.42
C PHE A 304 -1.34 3.27 12.20
N VAL A 305 -2.14 2.32 12.68
CA VAL A 305 -1.84 0.90 12.52
C VAL A 305 -2.88 0.22 11.66
N VAL A 306 -2.42 -0.59 10.71
CA VAL A 306 -3.24 -1.56 9.99
C VAL A 306 -2.97 -2.92 10.61
N VAL A 307 -4.04 -3.67 10.90
CA VAL A 307 -3.94 -5.01 11.47
C VAL A 307 -4.66 -5.98 10.55
N ASP A 308 -3.90 -6.89 9.97
CA ASP A 308 -4.44 -8.00 9.19
C ASP A 308 -4.69 -9.20 10.10
N SER A 309 -5.86 -9.81 9.93
CA SER A 309 -6.31 -10.90 10.78
C SER A 309 -5.50 -12.17 10.49
N PRO A 310 -5.11 -12.95 11.53
CA PRO A 310 -4.47 -14.26 11.35
C PRO A 310 -5.42 -15.32 10.76
N SER A 311 -6.72 -15.02 10.68
CA SER A 311 -7.72 -15.94 10.17
C SER A 311 -8.83 -15.22 9.40
N GLU A 312 -9.47 -15.93 8.47
CA GLU A 312 -10.60 -15.39 7.71
C GLU A 312 -11.83 -15.04 8.55
N GLN A 313 -11.86 -15.41 9.84
CA GLN A 313 -12.99 -15.21 10.74
C GLN A 313 -13.14 -13.77 11.26
N TYR A 314 -12.14 -12.91 11.08
CA TYR A 314 -12.18 -11.51 11.53
C TYR A 314 -11.96 -10.56 10.38
N PHE A 315 -12.52 -9.35 10.50
CA PHE A 315 -12.09 -8.25 9.67
C PHE A 315 -10.76 -7.71 10.15
N GLY A 316 -9.88 -7.32 9.23
CA GLY A 316 -8.73 -6.49 9.57
C GLY A 316 -9.15 -5.12 10.09
N TYR A 317 -8.29 -4.49 10.87
CA TYR A 317 -8.49 -3.15 11.42
C TYR A 317 -7.60 -2.14 10.69
N ASN A 318 -8.07 -0.91 10.50
CA ASN A 318 -7.29 0.18 9.93
C ASN A 318 -7.51 1.44 10.78
N GLY A 319 -6.45 1.89 11.46
CA GLY A 319 -6.46 3.05 12.33
C GLY A 319 -6.80 4.35 11.60
N ALA A 320 -6.36 4.54 10.35
CA ALA A 320 -6.70 5.74 9.58
C ALA A 320 -8.21 5.88 9.36
N LEU A 321 -8.89 4.80 8.96
CA LEU A 321 -10.35 4.78 8.77
C LEU A 321 -11.12 4.87 10.09
N ALA A 322 -10.55 4.35 11.16
CA ALA A 322 -11.12 4.47 12.50
C ALA A 322 -10.91 5.86 13.11
N ASN A 323 -10.19 6.76 12.42
CA ASN A 323 -9.68 8.03 12.94
C ASN A 323 -8.87 7.84 14.26
N ASP A 324 -8.19 6.70 14.35
CA ASP A 324 -7.22 6.33 15.39
C ASP A 324 -5.83 6.55 14.81
N VAL A 325 -5.50 7.83 14.68
CA VAL A 325 -4.17 8.34 14.31
C VAL A 325 -3.60 8.96 15.58
N GLN A 326 -2.38 8.59 15.94
CA GLN A 326 -1.73 9.08 17.15
C GLN A 326 -0.37 9.68 16.82
N GLY A 327 -0.03 10.78 17.50
CA GLY A 327 1.33 11.34 17.44
C GLY A 327 2.25 10.53 18.34
N VAL A 328 3.38 10.09 17.81
CA VAL A 328 4.38 9.35 18.56
C VAL A 328 4.96 10.26 19.65
N ALA A 329 4.99 9.77 20.90
CA ALA A 329 5.46 10.55 22.05
C ALA A 329 6.95 10.33 22.30
N SER A 330 7.66 11.36 22.79
CA SER A 330 9.02 11.20 23.30
C SER A 330 9.00 10.50 24.66
N GLU A 331 9.95 9.59 24.91
CA GLU A 331 10.20 8.91 26.21
C GLU A 331 9.14 7.93 26.73
N THR A 332 8.00 7.81 26.06
CA THR A 332 6.96 6.82 26.37
C THR A 332 6.51 6.12 25.09
N TYR A 333 5.75 5.02 25.23
CA TYR A 333 5.12 4.40 24.07
C TYR A 333 3.68 4.90 23.93
N ILE A 334 3.24 5.04 22.68
CA ILE A 334 1.81 5.20 22.37
C ILE A 334 1.18 3.82 22.20
N GLU A 335 -0.07 3.67 22.65
CA GLU A 335 -0.79 2.39 22.60
C GLU A 335 -1.94 2.44 21.60
N PHE A 336 -1.89 1.58 20.58
CA PHE A 336 -3.04 1.28 19.74
C PHE A 336 -3.80 0.08 20.30
N ARG A 337 -5.12 0.22 20.41
CA ARG A 337 -6.02 -0.86 20.86
C ARG A 337 -6.92 -1.29 19.72
N ALA A 338 -6.35 -2.01 18.76
CA ALA A 338 -7.07 -2.55 17.63
C ALA A 338 -8.09 -3.60 18.07
N ARG A 339 -9.36 -3.39 17.73
CA ARG A 339 -10.43 -4.38 17.95
C ARG A 339 -10.84 -4.99 16.63
N LEU A 340 -10.48 -6.24 16.41
CA LEU A 340 -10.94 -6.99 15.25
C LEU A 340 -12.36 -7.47 15.51
N GLN A 341 -13.28 -7.06 14.66
CA GLN A 341 -14.64 -7.58 14.72
C GLN A 341 -14.65 -8.97 14.12
N LYS A 342 -15.17 -9.93 14.89
CA LYS A 342 -15.48 -11.24 14.33
C LYS A 342 -16.50 -11.04 13.23
N LYS A 343 -16.24 -11.60 12.05
CA LYS A 343 -17.18 -11.58 10.94
C LYS A 343 -18.49 -12.21 11.42
N SER A 344 -19.48 -11.36 11.57
CA SER A 344 -20.85 -11.73 11.93
C SER A 344 -21.72 -11.46 10.71
N ALA A 345 -22.74 -12.31 10.48
CA ALA A 345 -23.62 -12.16 9.32
C ALA A 345 -24.35 -10.80 9.26
N SER A 346 -24.40 -10.02 10.37
CA SER A 346 -24.99 -8.68 10.40
C SER A 346 -24.05 -7.55 9.99
N ASP A 347 -22.72 -7.73 10.10
CA ASP A 347 -21.71 -6.69 9.80
C ASP A 347 -21.10 -6.85 8.41
N LEU A 348 -21.41 -7.95 7.73
CA LEU A 348 -21.00 -8.25 6.37
C LEU A 348 -22.04 -7.76 5.36
N ARG A 349 -21.56 -7.19 4.26
CA ARG A 349 -22.37 -6.99 3.05
C ARG A 349 -21.63 -7.58 1.88
N ASN A 350 -22.42 -8.14 0.98
CA ASN A 350 -21.91 -8.67 -0.27
C ASN A 350 -21.83 -7.53 -1.27
N VAL A 351 -20.68 -7.39 -1.92
CA VAL A 351 -20.60 -6.74 -3.22
C VAL A 351 -20.73 -7.84 -4.27
N ASN A 352 -21.84 -7.85 -4.99
CA ASN A 352 -22.13 -8.86 -6.00
C ASN A 352 -21.67 -8.36 -7.36
N ILE A 353 -20.78 -9.11 -8.00
CA ILE A 353 -20.17 -8.74 -9.26
C ILE A 353 -20.57 -9.74 -10.32
N LYS A 354 -21.02 -9.23 -11.46
CA LYS A 354 -21.20 -9.99 -12.69
C LYS A 354 -20.30 -9.43 -13.77
N VAL A 355 -19.38 -10.24 -14.29
CA VAL A 355 -18.47 -9.87 -15.37
C VAL A 355 -18.99 -10.47 -16.67
N THR A 356 -19.17 -9.62 -17.68
CA THR A 356 -19.56 -10.03 -19.04
C THR A 356 -18.57 -9.51 -20.06
N ASP A 357 -18.60 -10.05 -21.28
CA ASP A 357 -17.99 -9.42 -22.44
C ASP A 357 -18.87 -8.25 -22.96
N ASP A 358 -18.41 -7.58 -24.00
CA ASP A 358 -19.10 -6.50 -24.70
C ASP A 358 -20.36 -6.94 -25.45
N VAL A 359 -20.57 -8.26 -25.62
CA VAL A 359 -21.74 -8.89 -26.22
C VAL A 359 -22.73 -9.44 -25.18
N GLY A 360 -22.39 -9.31 -23.89
CA GLY A 360 -23.19 -9.74 -22.74
C GLY A 360 -23.04 -11.22 -22.35
N GLN A 361 -22.06 -11.94 -22.88
CA GLN A 361 -21.73 -13.30 -22.43
C GLN A 361 -20.93 -13.25 -21.12
N SER A 362 -21.14 -14.21 -20.24
CA SER A 362 -20.42 -14.31 -18.98
C SER A 362 -18.93 -14.61 -19.17
N VAL A 363 -18.07 -13.91 -18.43
CA VAL A 363 -16.61 -14.15 -18.44
C VAL A 363 -16.22 -14.92 -17.19
N GLU A 364 -15.81 -16.17 -17.35
CA GLU A 364 -15.32 -17.04 -16.27
C GLU A 364 -13.84 -16.74 -15.94
N TYR A 365 -13.43 -16.97 -14.69
CA TYR A 365 -12.07 -16.77 -14.19
C TYR A 365 -11.53 -15.33 -14.29
N ALA A 366 -12.40 -14.33 -14.42
CA ALA A 366 -12.01 -12.94 -14.25
C ALA A 366 -11.61 -12.69 -12.79
N GLN A 367 -10.42 -12.16 -12.57
CA GLN A 367 -9.96 -11.74 -11.26
C GLN A 367 -10.60 -10.39 -10.91
N VAL A 368 -11.37 -10.36 -9.82
CA VAL A 368 -11.92 -9.12 -9.29
C VAL A 368 -11.27 -8.85 -7.94
N ARG A 369 -10.73 -7.64 -7.79
CA ARG A 369 -10.12 -7.18 -6.54
C ARG A 369 -10.86 -5.92 -6.10
N PHE A 370 -11.27 -5.87 -4.84
CA PHE A 370 -11.84 -4.68 -4.24
C PHE A 370 -10.76 -4.03 -3.40
N LEU A 371 -10.34 -2.83 -3.78
CA LEU A 371 -9.30 -2.08 -3.11
C LEU A 371 -9.89 -0.85 -2.42
N MET A 372 -9.30 -0.44 -1.29
CA MET A 372 -9.61 0.86 -0.69
C MET A 372 -9.21 1.98 -1.65
N ALA A 373 -10.01 3.03 -1.71
CA ALA A 373 -9.67 4.23 -2.48
C ALA A 373 -8.59 5.10 -1.79
N ASP A 374 -8.40 4.93 -0.48
CA ASP A 374 -7.43 5.67 0.33
C ASP A 374 -6.08 4.95 0.39
N ALA A 375 -5.00 5.73 0.43
CA ALA A 375 -3.65 5.20 0.63
C ALA A 375 -3.42 4.79 2.10
N PRO A 376 -2.66 3.70 2.38
CA PRO A 376 -2.09 2.78 1.41
C PRO A 376 -3.19 1.94 0.74
N LEU A 377 -3.06 1.76 -0.58
CA LEU A 377 -3.97 0.92 -1.36
C LEU A 377 -3.95 -0.49 -0.78
N ARG A 378 -5.08 -0.91 -0.18
CA ARG A 378 -5.23 -2.26 0.38
C ARG A 378 -6.34 -3.00 -0.32
N GLU A 379 -6.09 -4.26 -0.66
CA GLU A 379 -7.14 -5.19 -1.05
C GLU A 379 -8.05 -5.49 0.14
N LEU A 380 -9.32 -5.13 0.03
CA LEU A 380 -10.38 -5.42 0.99
C LEU A 380 -10.90 -6.86 0.83
N SER A 381 -10.96 -7.33 -0.41
CA SER A 381 -11.42 -8.67 -0.78
C SER A 381 -11.08 -8.93 -2.24
N SER A 382 -10.95 -10.19 -2.63
CA SER A 382 -10.84 -10.61 -4.03
C SER A 382 -11.55 -11.94 -4.28
N CYS A 383 -11.82 -12.21 -5.54
CA CYS A 383 -12.50 -13.41 -6.02
C CYS A 383 -12.11 -13.68 -7.47
N PHE A 384 -12.45 -14.88 -7.95
CA PHE A 384 -12.54 -15.17 -9.37
C PHE A 384 -14.00 -15.40 -9.74
N THR A 385 -14.41 -14.96 -10.94
CA THR A 385 -15.76 -15.25 -11.43
C THR A 385 -15.93 -16.73 -11.78
N ASP A 386 -17.14 -17.23 -11.54
CA ASP A 386 -17.54 -18.59 -11.90
C ASP A 386 -17.97 -18.72 -13.38
N SER A 387 -18.46 -19.89 -13.77
CA SER A 387 -18.96 -20.16 -15.14
C SER A 387 -20.13 -19.26 -15.60
N HIS A 388 -20.79 -18.55 -14.67
CA HIS A 388 -21.83 -17.57 -14.96
C HIS A 388 -21.30 -16.14 -14.94
N GLY A 389 -19.98 -15.96 -14.79
CA GLY A 389 -19.33 -14.66 -14.69
C GLY A 389 -19.60 -13.99 -13.35
N GLU A 390 -20.07 -14.72 -12.34
CA GLU A 390 -20.49 -14.15 -11.07
C GLU A 390 -19.42 -14.36 -10.00
N CYS A 391 -19.22 -13.36 -9.17
CA CYS A 391 -18.43 -13.43 -7.95
C CYS A 391 -19.11 -12.63 -6.84
N VAL A 392 -18.87 -13.04 -5.60
CA VAL A 392 -19.36 -12.34 -4.42
C VAL A 392 -18.17 -11.99 -3.53
N LEU A 393 -17.99 -10.70 -3.29
CA LEU A 393 -16.99 -10.18 -2.37
C LEU A 393 -17.67 -9.90 -1.04
N GLU A 394 -17.24 -10.59 0.01
CA GLU A 394 -17.78 -10.41 1.36
C GLU A 394 -16.94 -9.37 2.10
N VAL A 395 -17.51 -8.19 2.35
CA VAL A 395 -16.81 -7.04 2.95
C VAL A 395 -17.56 -6.47 4.14
N SER A 396 -16.87 -5.63 4.92
CA SER A 396 -17.51 -4.86 5.99
C SER A 396 -18.63 -4.00 5.43
N SER A 397 -19.76 -3.91 6.14
CA SER A 397 -20.92 -3.07 5.77
C SER A 397 -20.62 -1.58 5.59
N LYS A 398 -19.44 -1.11 6.01
CA LYS A 398 -18.95 0.26 5.83
C LYS A 398 -17.85 0.39 4.76
N ALA A 399 -17.47 -0.71 4.11
CA ALA A 399 -16.42 -0.70 3.12
C ALA A 399 -16.81 0.17 1.92
N ALA A 400 -15.86 1.01 1.49
CA ALA A 400 -15.93 1.81 0.29
C ALA A 400 -14.56 1.81 -0.38
N GLY A 401 -14.54 1.88 -1.70
CA GLY A 401 -13.30 1.86 -2.48
C GLY A 401 -13.57 1.69 -3.98
N TYR A 402 -12.68 1.01 -4.67
CA TYR A 402 -12.77 0.74 -6.10
C TYR A 402 -12.52 -0.73 -6.44
N LEU A 403 -13.11 -1.20 -7.54
CA LEU A 403 -12.82 -2.54 -8.07
C LEU A 403 -11.84 -2.47 -9.22
N THR A 404 -10.98 -3.47 -9.31
CA THR A 404 -10.28 -3.79 -10.54
C THR A 404 -10.76 -5.15 -11.05
N VAL A 405 -11.00 -5.25 -12.35
CA VAL A 405 -11.40 -6.50 -13.01
C VAL A 405 -10.40 -6.78 -14.13
N TYR A 406 -9.79 -7.96 -14.08
CA TYR A 406 -8.84 -8.44 -15.08
C TYR A 406 -9.24 -9.83 -15.55
N ALA A 407 -9.18 -10.08 -16.86
CA ALA A 407 -9.36 -11.40 -17.45
C ALA A 407 -8.47 -11.52 -18.69
N ASP A 408 -7.93 -12.71 -18.93
CA ASP A 408 -7.12 -12.97 -20.11
C ASP A 408 -7.94 -12.76 -21.39
N ASN A 409 -7.33 -12.12 -22.39
CA ASN A 409 -7.97 -11.72 -23.65
C ASN A 409 -9.00 -10.58 -23.54
N TYR A 410 -9.01 -9.85 -22.42
CA TYR A 410 -9.82 -8.63 -22.26
C TYR A 410 -8.96 -7.44 -21.79
N LEU A 411 -9.44 -6.23 -22.06
CA LEU A 411 -8.89 -5.01 -21.47
C LEU A 411 -9.24 -4.96 -19.97
N PRO A 412 -8.29 -4.58 -19.09
CA PRO A 412 -8.56 -4.40 -17.67
C PRO A 412 -9.55 -3.25 -17.44
N ARG A 413 -10.33 -3.34 -16.36
CA ARG A 413 -11.33 -2.33 -16.00
C ARG A 413 -11.20 -1.90 -14.54
N VAL A 414 -11.29 -0.59 -14.31
CA VAL A 414 -11.31 0.02 -12.97
C VAL A 414 -12.67 0.67 -12.74
N GLU A 415 -13.35 0.31 -11.64
CA GLU A 415 -14.61 0.91 -11.19
C GLU A 415 -14.36 1.69 -9.90
N LYS A 416 -14.26 3.02 -10.01
CA LYS A 416 -13.71 3.90 -8.95
C LYS A 416 -14.60 4.12 -7.73
N ASN A 417 -15.88 3.72 -7.79
CA ASN A 417 -16.87 3.99 -6.74
C ASN A 417 -17.70 2.74 -6.45
N VAL A 418 -17.28 2.02 -5.42
CA VAL A 418 -17.90 0.77 -4.99
C VAL A 418 -18.05 0.79 -3.48
N VAL A 419 -19.26 0.50 -3.01
CA VAL A 419 -19.57 0.42 -1.59
C VAL A 419 -20.15 -0.93 -1.22
N ALA A 420 -20.06 -1.27 0.05
CA ALA A 420 -20.58 -2.51 0.59
C ALA A 420 -22.10 -2.65 0.33
N GLY A 421 -22.50 -3.77 -0.27
CA GLY A 421 -23.90 -4.02 -0.65
C GLY A 421 -24.22 -3.76 -2.13
N ASP A 422 -23.27 -3.20 -2.88
CA ASP A 422 -23.46 -2.95 -4.32
C ASP A 422 -23.68 -4.25 -5.10
N SER A 423 -24.43 -4.12 -6.19
CA SER A 423 -24.52 -5.14 -7.23
C SER A 423 -24.13 -4.48 -8.55
N LYS A 424 -23.03 -4.95 -9.16
CA LYS A 424 -22.45 -4.35 -10.37
C LYS A 424 -22.36 -5.40 -11.47
N THR A 425 -22.79 -5.02 -12.67
CA THR A 425 -22.44 -5.75 -13.89
C THR A 425 -21.36 -4.96 -14.62
N ILE A 426 -20.20 -5.58 -14.83
CA ILE A 426 -19.02 -4.98 -15.43
C ILE A 426 -18.77 -5.68 -16.77
N ALA A 427 -18.93 -4.95 -17.86
CA ALA A 427 -18.58 -5.44 -19.19
C ALA A 427 -17.09 -5.19 -19.46
N LEU A 428 -16.36 -6.24 -19.84
CA LEU A 428 -14.99 -6.16 -20.31
C LEU A 428 -14.96 -6.11 -21.83
N GLU A 429 -14.09 -5.25 -22.37
CA GLU A 429 -13.86 -5.17 -23.80
C GLU A 429 -12.87 -6.25 -24.22
N ALA A 430 -13.21 -7.06 -25.22
CA ALA A 430 -12.31 -8.09 -25.75
C ALA A 430 -11.06 -7.43 -26.38
N LEU A 431 -9.90 -8.07 -26.22
CA LEU A 431 -8.69 -7.67 -26.92
C LEU A 431 -8.86 -7.94 -28.41
N VAL A 432 -8.86 -6.87 -29.21
CA VAL A 432 -8.91 -6.93 -30.67
C VAL A 432 -7.78 -6.10 -31.27
N ALA A 433 -7.43 -6.38 -32.52
CA ALA A 433 -6.44 -5.56 -33.21
C ALA A 433 -6.90 -4.09 -33.24
N GLY A 434 -6.13 -3.19 -32.65
CA GLY A 434 -6.41 -1.76 -32.66
C GLY A 434 -6.97 -1.16 -31.38
N ASN A 435 -7.26 -1.93 -30.32
CA ASN A 435 -7.76 -1.39 -29.04
C ASN A 435 -6.81 -1.56 -27.86
N ASN A 436 -5.65 -2.18 -28.06
CA ASN A 436 -4.70 -2.46 -26.99
C ASN A 436 -3.25 -2.23 -27.44
N GLY A 437 -2.36 -2.04 -26.47
CA GLY A 437 -0.94 -1.87 -26.67
C GLY A 437 -0.09 -2.68 -25.69
N GLY A 438 1.21 -2.49 -25.80
CA GLY A 438 2.21 -3.05 -24.88
C GLY A 438 3.05 -1.96 -24.23
N LEU A 439 3.61 -2.27 -23.06
CA LEU A 439 4.53 -1.41 -22.34
C LEU A 439 5.72 -2.24 -21.86
N ASP A 440 6.90 -1.91 -22.40
CA ASP A 440 8.17 -2.39 -21.88
C ASP A 440 8.71 -1.40 -20.86
N ILE A 441 9.15 -1.91 -19.71
CA ILE A 441 9.68 -1.14 -18.59
C ILE A 441 11.06 -1.67 -18.26
N VAL A 442 12.00 -0.76 -18.02
CA VAL A 442 13.30 -1.09 -17.43
C VAL A 442 13.40 -0.44 -16.06
N VAL A 443 13.68 -1.25 -15.04
CA VAL A 443 13.88 -0.78 -13.67
C VAL A 443 15.36 -0.55 -13.43
N LEU A 444 15.70 0.66 -13.01
CA LEU A 444 17.06 1.10 -12.72
C LEU A 444 17.21 1.43 -11.23
N ASP A 445 18.38 1.18 -10.66
CA ASP A 445 18.77 1.72 -9.35
C ASP A 445 19.25 3.16 -9.50
N ALA A 446 19.55 3.81 -8.37
CA ALA A 446 20.05 5.17 -8.35
C ALA A 446 21.42 5.36 -9.02
N ASP A 447 22.17 4.27 -9.25
CA ASP A 447 23.44 4.27 -10.00
C ASP A 447 23.21 4.07 -11.51
N GLY A 448 21.96 3.92 -11.96
CA GLY A 448 21.59 3.64 -13.34
C GLY A 448 21.83 2.19 -13.76
N LYS A 449 22.08 1.27 -12.82
CA LYS A 449 22.18 -0.17 -13.10
C LYS A 449 20.81 -0.79 -13.08
N ARG A 450 20.67 -1.89 -13.80
CA ARG A 450 19.41 -2.61 -13.93
C ARG A 450 19.11 -3.42 -12.68
N VAL A 451 17.87 -3.36 -12.21
CA VAL A 451 17.42 -4.07 -11.00
C VAL A 451 16.71 -5.34 -11.41
N GLU A 452 17.23 -6.48 -10.97
CA GLU A 452 16.63 -7.80 -11.23
C GLU A 452 15.53 -8.10 -10.21
N LEU A 453 14.53 -8.89 -10.60
CA LEU A 453 13.43 -9.34 -9.73
C LEU A 453 12.69 -8.19 -9.00
N ALA A 454 12.73 -6.97 -9.54
CA ALA A 454 11.89 -5.87 -9.08
C ALA A 454 10.44 -6.19 -9.44
N SER A 455 9.55 -6.02 -8.47
CA SER A 455 8.13 -6.27 -8.65
C SER A 455 7.46 -5.02 -9.19
N VAL A 456 6.74 -5.13 -10.32
CA VAL A 456 6.19 -3.99 -11.06
C VAL A 456 4.67 -4.11 -11.20
N GLU A 457 3.95 -3.06 -10.82
CA GLU A 457 2.51 -2.89 -11.00
C GLU A 457 2.23 -1.70 -11.92
N LEU A 458 1.15 -1.80 -12.70
CA LEU A 458 0.65 -0.68 -13.49
C LEU A 458 -0.50 0.01 -12.77
N VAL A 459 -0.43 1.34 -12.72
CA VAL A 459 -1.47 2.19 -12.16
C VAL A 459 -1.93 3.19 -13.21
N THR A 460 -3.17 3.67 -13.09
CA THR A 460 -3.69 4.76 -13.91
C THR A 460 -2.92 6.06 -13.64
N ALA A 461 -3.01 7.04 -14.53
CA ALA A 461 -2.34 8.34 -14.35
C ALA A 461 -2.68 9.02 -13.00
N ASP A 462 -3.90 8.82 -12.51
CA ASP A 462 -4.42 9.30 -11.22
C ASP A 462 -4.15 8.36 -10.03
N GLY A 463 -3.43 7.26 -10.23
CA GLY A 463 -2.84 6.45 -9.15
C GLY A 463 -3.65 5.24 -8.68
N PHE A 464 -4.71 4.83 -9.40
CA PHE A 464 -5.46 3.61 -9.09
C PHE A 464 -4.78 2.40 -9.73
N SER A 465 -4.77 1.24 -9.07
CA SER A 465 -4.31 0.00 -9.69
C SER A 465 -5.08 -0.28 -10.97
N LEU A 466 -4.37 -0.64 -12.04
CA LEU A 466 -5.00 -1.03 -13.30
C LEU A 466 -5.62 -2.44 -13.20
N GLY A 467 -5.29 -3.21 -12.16
CA GLY A 467 -5.77 -4.59 -11.97
C GLY A 467 -5.03 -5.64 -12.76
N VAL A 468 -4.12 -5.25 -13.64
CA VAL A 468 -3.24 -6.17 -14.37
C VAL A 468 -2.33 -6.87 -13.35
N PRO A 469 -2.14 -8.20 -13.44
CA PRO A 469 -1.27 -8.91 -12.51
C PRO A 469 0.14 -8.31 -12.47
N MET A 470 0.65 -8.15 -11.26
CA MET A 470 2.01 -7.70 -11.00
C MET A 470 3.02 -8.65 -11.66
N GLN A 471 4.10 -8.11 -12.21
CA GLN A 471 5.15 -8.90 -12.85
C GLN A 471 6.51 -8.52 -12.30
N GLU A 472 7.42 -9.49 -12.26
CA GLU A 472 8.81 -9.26 -11.88
C GLU A 472 9.68 -8.98 -13.10
N THR A 473 10.66 -8.08 -12.94
CA THR A 473 11.70 -7.88 -13.97
C THR A 473 12.59 -9.11 -14.09
N GLY A 474 13.03 -9.41 -15.31
CA GLY A 474 14.05 -10.44 -15.56
C GLY A 474 15.43 -10.08 -15.02
N TYR A 475 16.40 -10.96 -15.23
CA TYR A 475 17.82 -10.72 -14.91
C TYR A 475 18.45 -9.57 -15.70
N ASP A 476 17.77 -9.11 -16.75
CA ASP A 476 18.17 -7.93 -17.50
C ASP A 476 17.48 -6.66 -17.01
N GLY A 477 16.66 -6.70 -15.95
CA GLY A 477 15.89 -5.61 -15.39
C GLY A 477 14.69 -5.15 -16.22
N TYR A 478 14.27 -5.94 -17.21
CA TYR A 478 13.13 -5.63 -18.08
C TYR A 478 11.89 -6.40 -17.67
N VAL A 479 10.73 -5.77 -17.84
CA VAL A 479 9.42 -6.40 -17.75
C VAL A 479 8.52 -5.85 -18.85
N SER A 480 7.65 -6.70 -19.40
CA SER A 480 6.74 -6.33 -20.48
C SER A 480 5.30 -6.62 -20.08
N PHE A 481 4.43 -5.65 -20.30
CA PHE A 481 2.98 -5.79 -20.15
C PHE A 481 2.32 -5.70 -21.51
N TRP A 482 1.32 -6.55 -21.76
CA TRP A 482 0.58 -6.62 -23.03
C TRP A 482 -0.92 -6.61 -22.76
N GLY A 483 -1.71 -6.27 -23.79
CA GLY A 483 -3.17 -6.18 -23.65
C GLY A 483 -3.61 -4.98 -22.81
N LEU A 484 -2.82 -3.90 -22.83
CA LEU A 484 -3.11 -2.69 -22.06
C LEU A 484 -4.04 -1.75 -22.82
N PRO A 485 -4.93 -1.00 -22.11
CA PRO A 485 -5.77 0.01 -22.75
C PRO A 485 -4.93 1.16 -23.28
N LEU A 486 -5.37 1.80 -24.37
CA LEU A 486 -4.68 2.92 -25.04
C LEU A 486 -4.81 4.26 -24.28
N GLU A 487 -4.51 4.23 -22.99
CA GLU A 487 -4.69 5.30 -22.02
C GLU A 487 -3.35 5.72 -21.39
N GLU A 488 -3.37 6.71 -20.50
CA GLU A 488 -2.22 7.14 -19.72
C GLU A 488 -2.08 6.32 -18.44
N VAL A 489 -0.88 5.80 -18.22
CA VAL A 489 -0.52 4.94 -17.09
C VAL A 489 0.79 5.39 -16.46
N LYS A 490 1.03 4.92 -15.23
CA LYS A 490 2.33 4.94 -14.57
C LYS A 490 2.70 3.51 -14.19
N ALA A 491 3.99 3.24 -14.08
CA ALA A 491 4.51 2.05 -13.45
C ALA A 491 4.93 2.37 -12.01
N TYR A 492 4.65 1.45 -11.10
CA TYR A 492 5.15 1.44 -9.74
C TYR A 492 6.03 0.20 -9.57
N ALA A 493 7.22 0.34 -8.99
CA ALA A 493 8.10 -0.80 -8.76
C ALA A 493 8.62 -0.83 -7.33
N THR A 494 8.86 -2.04 -6.83
CA THR A 494 9.51 -2.31 -5.55
C THR A 494 10.65 -3.32 -5.73
N ALA A 495 11.75 -3.11 -5.00
CA ALA A 495 12.86 -4.06 -4.90
C ALA A 495 13.46 -4.00 -3.50
N GLY A 496 13.17 -5.01 -2.67
CA GLY A 496 13.46 -4.95 -1.24
C GLY A 496 12.76 -3.75 -0.59
N ALA A 497 13.52 -2.89 0.09
CA ALA A 497 13.01 -1.66 0.71
C ALA A 497 12.86 -0.48 -0.27
N ALA A 498 13.47 -0.56 -1.45
CA ALA A 498 13.42 0.52 -2.43
C ALA A 498 12.11 0.47 -3.23
N HIS A 499 11.53 1.63 -3.50
CA HIS A 499 10.30 1.76 -4.29
C HIS A 499 10.29 3.07 -5.08
N GLY A 500 9.55 3.09 -6.19
CA GLY A 500 9.52 4.26 -7.05
C GLY A 500 8.40 4.21 -8.09
N TYR A 501 8.10 5.37 -8.66
CA TYR A 501 7.16 5.53 -9.76
C TYR A 501 7.90 5.96 -11.02
N SER A 502 7.43 5.52 -12.18
CA SER A 502 7.82 6.11 -13.45
C SER A 502 7.12 7.45 -13.68
N ASP A 503 7.56 8.16 -14.71
CA ASP A 503 6.76 9.21 -15.33
C ASP A 503 5.46 8.65 -15.93
N ILE A 504 4.48 9.52 -16.14
CA ILE A 504 3.25 9.19 -16.88
C ILE A 504 3.63 8.90 -18.33
N THR A 505 3.10 7.80 -18.86
CA THR A 505 3.24 7.46 -20.28
C THR A 505 1.90 7.06 -20.85
N ARG A 506 1.69 7.37 -22.14
CA ARG A 506 0.53 6.90 -22.89
C ARG A 506 0.84 5.58 -23.57
N ILE A 507 -0.07 4.62 -23.45
CA ILE A 507 0.01 3.35 -24.18
C ILE A 507 -0.39 3.58 -25.65
N THR A 508 0.41 3.03 -26.56
CA THR A 508 0.21 3.12 -28.02
C THR A 508 0.08 1.74 -28.64
N LEU A 509 -0.49 1.68 -29.86
CA LEU A 509 -0.65 0.45 -30.64
C LEU A 509 0.69 -0.19 -31.02
N GLU A 510 1.69 0.64 -31.28
CA GLU A 510 3.04 0.19 -31.60
C GLU A 510 3.87 0.21 -30.32
N ALA A 511 4.68 -0.83 -30.14
CA ALA A 511 5.66 -0.88 -29.07
C ALA A 511 6.61 0.32 -29.21
N ARG A 512 6.96 0.94 -28.07
CA ARG A 512 7.87 2.07 -28.07
C ARG A 512 9.26 1.62 -28.56
N ASP A 513 9.94 2.51 -29.29
CA ASP A 513 11.33 2.28 -29.70
C ASP A 513 12.28 2.16 -28.50
N ALA A 514 11.89 2.71 -27.34
CA ALA A 514 12.63 2.63 -26.07
C ALA A 514 11.69 2.28 -24.91
N PRO A 515 12.15 1.45 -23.95
CA PRO A 515 11.38 1.12 -22.76
C PRO A 515 11.12 2.37 -21.90
N LEU A 516 10.07 2.31 -21.08
CA LEU A 516 9.86 3.29 -20.01
C LEU A 516 10.89 3.05 -18.91
N GLU A 517 11.64 4.09 -18.54
CA GLU A 517 12.58 4.02 -17.43
C GLU A 517 11.85 4.30 -16.10
N LEU A 518 12.10 3.46 -15.11
CA LEU A 518 11.69 3.66 -13.72
C LEU A 518 12.94 3.56 -12.86
N THR A 519 13.29 4.64 -12.15
CA THR A 519 14.48 4.67 -11.29
C THR A 519 14.08 4.59 -9.83
N LEU A 520 14.61 3.59 -9.12
CA LEU A 520 14.48 3.45 -7.68
C LEU A 520 15.49 4.37 -6.98
N PRO A 521 15.07 5.16 -5.97
CA PRO A 521 15.97 6.01 -5.22
C PRO A 521 16.99 5.18 -4.42
N ALA A 522 18.16 5.75 -4.14
CA ALA A 522 19.17 5.09 -3.34
C ALA A 522 18.65 4.93 -1.90
N PRO A 523 18.75 3.73 -1.31
CA PRO A 523 18.41 3.55 0.09
C PRO A 523 19.49 4.18 0.96
N TYR A 524 19.09 4.86 2.04
CA TYR A 524 20.00 5.55 2.95
C TYR A 524 19.70 5.17 4.40
N GLY A 525 20.75 4.99 5.19
CA GLY A 525 20.68 4.88 6.66
C GLY A 525 21.55 5.96 7.32
N GLU A 526 21.50 6.02 8.64
CA GLU A 526 22.26 6.97 9.45
C GLU A 526 23.21 6.27 10.43
N ILE A 527 24.51 6.54 10.33
CA ILE A 527 25.46 6.11 11.36
C ILE A 527 25.66 7.25 12.36
N ILE A 528 25.33 7.00 13.62
CA ILE A 528 25.46 7.94 14.73
C ILE A 528 26.72 7.59 15.50
N VAL A 529 27.71 8.47 15.42
CA VAL A 529 29.03 8.26 15.99
C VAL A 529 29.27 9.19 17.17
N ASN A 530 29.77 8.65 18.29
CA ASN A 530 30.48 9.44 19.29
C ASN A 530 31.94 9.00 19.35
N ALA A 531 32.82 9.86 19.86
CA ALA A 531 34.24 9.54 19.99
C ALA A 531 34.68 9.73 21.44
N THR A 532 35.37 8.73 21.99
CA THR A 532 35.86 8.73 23.37
C THR A 532 37.34 8.41 23.41
N ASP A 533 38.03 8.92 24.43
CA ASP A 533 39.38 8.49 24.76
C ASP A 533 39.32 7.08 25.34
N MET A 534 39.99 6.13 24.68
CA MET A 534 39.96 4.71 25.05
C MET A 534 40.44 4.44 26.48
N THR A 535 41.22 5.34 27.09
CA THR A 535 41.77 5.14 28.44
C THR A 535 41.04 5.89 29.54
N THR A 536 40.39 7.00 29.20
CA THR A 536 39.68 7.80 30.20
C THR A 536 38.16 7.72 30.06
N GLY A 537 37.65 7.20 28.93
CA GLY A 537 36.24 7.24 28.56
C GLY A 537 35.70 8.65 28.29
N SER A 538 36.57 9.67 28.27
CA SER A 538 36.17 11.06 28.09
C SER A 538 35.83 11.34 26.63
N LEU A 539 34.81 12.15 26.38
CA LEU A 539 34.43 12.57 25.03
C LEU A 539 35.57 13.34 24.32
N VAL A 540 35.73 13.08 23.02
CA VAL A 540 36.77 13.65 22.17
C VAL A 540 36.14 14.36 20.98
N THR A 541 36.67 15.54 20.64
CA THR A 541 36.38 16.18 19.35
C THR A 541 37.16 15.51 18.23
N ALA A 542 36.45 14.74 17.41
CA ALA A 542 36.99 14.03 16.26
C ALA A 542 36.27 14.45 14.98
N THR A 543 36.99 14.50 13.87
CA THR A 543 36.38 14.55 12.52
C THR A 543 36.23 13.12 12.04
N VAL A 544 34.99 12.70 11.77
CA VAL A 544 34.64 11.36 11.31
C VAL A 544 34.20 11.44 9.86
N LYS A 545 34.68 10.50 9.03
CA LYS A 545 34.35 10.38 7.62
C LYS A 545 33.92 8.96 7.32
N ALA A 546 32.81 8.81 6.60
CA ALA A 546 32.36 7.53 6.06
C ALA A 546 32.93 7.31 4.66
N PHE A 547 33.45 6.12 4.41
CA PHE A 547 33.92 5.68 3.10
C PHE A 547 33.15 4.43 2.72
N GLU A 548 32.52 4.46 1.55
CA GLU A 548 31.95 3.24 0.96
C GLU A 548 33.08 2.31 0.50
N GLU A 549 32.81 1.01 0.50
CA GLU A 549 33.77 0.00 0.08
C GLU A 549 34.38 0.33 -1.30
N GLY A 550 35.72 0.40 -1.37
CA GLY A 550 36.46 0.73 -2.59
C GLY A 550 36.46 2.21 -2.98
N ALA A 551 35.81 3.11 -2.22
CA ALA A 551 35.78 4.54 -2.52
C ALA A 551 37.06 5.27 -2.08
N ALA A 552 37.59 6.12 -2.96
CA ALA A 552 38.76 6.96 -2.67
C ALA A 552 38.41 8.26 -1.91
N SER A 553 37.14 8.62 -1.87
CA SER A 553 36.62 9.84 -1.23
C SER A 553 35.49 9.50 -0.26
N ALA A 554 35.37 10.30 0.80
CA ALA A 554 34.32 10.11 1.79
C ALA A 554 32.93 10.43 1.21
N SER A 555 31.94 9.58 1.49
CA SER A 555 30.53 9.78 1.13
C SER A 555 29.83 10.74 2.09
N ALA A 556 30.23 10.74 3.36
CA ALA A 556 29.75 11.66 4.38
C ALA A 556 30.85 12.04 5.37
N ALA A 557 30.70 13.20 6.02
CA ALA A 557 31.61 13.65 7.07
C ALA A 557 30.86 14.43 8.16
N CYS A 558 31.26 14.23 9.40
CA CYS A 558 30.74 14.96 10.55
C CYS A 558 31.84 15.17 11.60
N ALA A 559 31.53 15.93 12.66
CA ALA A 559 32.45 16.14 13.77
C ALA A 559 31.76 15.93 15.11
N THR A 560 32.40 15.18 16.01
CA THR A 560 31.96 14.95 17.39
C THR A 560 32.46 16.08 18.29
N GLY A 561 31.80 16.25 19.44
CA GLY A 561 32.14 17.26 20.44
C GLY A 561 32.50 16.66 21.80
N THR A 562 32.98 17.52 22.71
CA THR A 562 33.30 17.13 24.09
C THR A 562 32.17 17.42 25.08
N ASN A 563 31.05 17.99 24.63
CA ASN A 563 29.88 18.26 25.46
C ASN A 563 28.84 17.18 25.17
N PRO A 564 28.18 16.58 26.19
CA PRO A 564 27.10 15.62 25.98
C PRO A 564 26.09 16.03 24.91
N LEU A 565 25.74 17.31 24.84
CA LEU A 565 24.78 17.85 23.88
C LEU A 565 25.26 17.75 22.42
N ASN A 566 26.57 17.73 22.15
CA ASN A 566 27.14 17.58 20.81
C ASN A 566 28.15 16.44 20.71
N SER A 567 28.02 15.46 21.60
CA SER A 567 28.97 14.35 21.77
C SER A 567 28.94 13.38 20.61
N SER A 568 27.80 13.30 19.94
CA SER A 568 27.56 12.51 18.75
C SER A 568 27.46 13.37 17.49
N CYS A 569 27.70 12.75 16.34
CA CYS A 569 27.35 13.30 15.05
C CYS A 569 26.79 12.22 14.12
N THR A 570 26.02 12.63 13.12
CA THR A 570 25.29 11.73 12.23
C THR A 570 25.86 11.78 10.82
N LEU A 571 26.06 10.60 10.23
CA LEU A 571 26.50 10.41 8.86
C LEU A 571 25.39 9.72 8.08
N LYS A 572 24.84 10.40 7.07
CA LYS A 572 23.91 9.78 6.11
C LYS A 572 24.72 9.02 5.07
N VAL A 573 24.52 7.70 5.00
CA VAL A 573 25.28 6.78 4.14
C VAL A 573 24.33 5.84 3.42
N ARG A 574 24.78 5.26 2.31
CA ARG A 574 23.99 4.29 1.55
C ARG A 574 23.79 3.00 2.33
N ALA A 575 22.55 2.53 2.39
CA ALA A 575 22.19 1.30 3.10
C ALA A 575 22.46 0.02 2.29
N ASP A 576 22.65 0.16 0.97
CA ASP A 576 23.01 -0.95 0.08
C ASP A 576 24.52 -1.12 -0.09
N ARG A 577 25.34 -0.47 0.75
CA ARG A 577 26.82 -0.48 0.68
C ARG A 577 27.42 -0.70 2.06
N LEU A 578 28.55 -1.42 2.10
CA LEU A 578 29.38 -1.50 3.30
C LEU A 578 30.17 -0.20 3.47
N VAL A 579 30.23 0.28 4.72
CA VAL A 579 30.82 1.56 5.08
C VAL A 579 31.93 1.36 6.09
N VAL A 580 33.06 2.05 5.90
CA VAL A 580 34.16 2.14 6.86
C VAL A 580 34.23 3.57 7.39
N LEU A 581 34.33 3.72 8.70
CA LEU A 581 34.51 5.01 9.35
C LEU A 581 35.99 5.26 9.58
N LYS A 582 36.46 6.46 9.18
CA LYS A 582 37.79 6.94 9.53
C LYS A 582 37.67 8.19 10.37
N ALA A 583 38.30 8.18 11.55
CA ALA A 583 38.24 9.30 12.48
C ALA A 583 39.62 9.86 12.77
N THR A 584 39.70 11.19 12.86
CA THR A 584 40.92 11.93 13.19
C THR A 584 40.62 12.91 14.33
N ALA A 585 41.46 12.89 15.37
CA ALA A 585 41.33 13.81 16.50
C ALA A 585 42.70 14.32 16.95
N ARG A 586 42.74 15.59 17.37
CA ARG A 586 44.01 16.19 17.82
C ARG A 586 44.49 15.50 19.09
N GLY A 587 45.69 14.94 19.03
CA GLY A 587 46.30 14.27 20.19
C GLY A 587 46.00 12.77 20.27
N PHE A 588 45.30 12.21 19.29
CA PHE A 588 44.99 10.78 19.17
C PHE A 588 45.58 10.21 17.87
N ALA A 589 45.74 8.90 17.83
CA ALA A 589 46.07 8.17 16.60
C ALA A 589 44.88 8.16 15.64
N ASP A 590 45.15 7.94 14.34
CA ASP A 590 44.09 7.76 13.35
C ASP A 590 43.32 6.46 13.66
N TYR A 591 42.01 6.52 13.49
CA TYR A 591 41.09 5.41 13.75
C TYR A 591 40.42 4.97 12.45
N GLU A 592 40.25 3.66 12.30
CA GLU A 592 39.52 3.02 11.22
C GLU A 592 38.65 1.91 11.83
N SER A 593 37.36 1.88 11.48
CA SER A 593 36.42 0.85 11.93
C SER A 593 36.49 -0.41 11.06
N GLU A 594 35.83 -1.46 11.53
CA GLU A 594 35.33 -2.55 10.70
C GLU A 594 34.33 -2.06 9.63
N GLN A 595 34.00 -2.96 8.69
CA GLN A 595 32.93 -2.71 7.72
C GLN A 595 31.56 -2.74 8.41
N ILE A 596 30.76 -1.73 8.13
CA ILE A 596 29.43 -1.54 8.71
C ILE A 596 28.39 -1.71 7.59
N SER A 597 27.41 -2.58 7.84
CA SER A 597 26.17 -2.65 7.06
C SER A 597 25.09 -1.88 7.79
N ILE A 598 24.26 -1.13 7.06
CA ILE A 598 23.14 -0.37 7.65
C ILE A 598 21.86 -0.66 6.89
N GLU A 599 20.76 -0.80 7.63
CA GLU A 599 19.44 -1.00 7.04
C GLU A 599 18.91 0.30 6.43
N ASN A 600 18.03 0.20 5.43
CA ASN A 600 17.40 1.39 4.83
C ASN A 600 16.56 2.12 5.88
N GLU A 601 16.75 3.43 5.99
CA GLU A 601 16.19 4.29 7.04
C GLU A 601 16.58 3.89 8.47
N GLY A 602 17.46 2.88 8.60
CA GLY A 602 17.99 2.39 9.86
C GLY A 602 19.00 3.35 10.48
N LYS A 603 19.16 3.24 11.80
CA LYS A 603 20.15 3.98 12.58
C LYS A 603 21.12 3.00 13.22
N ASP A 604 22.41 3.20 13.00
CA ASP A 604 23.47 2.40 13.62
C ASP A 604 24.33 3.27 14.55
N TYR A 605 24.48 2.85 15.81
CA TYR A 605 25.21 3.60 16.81
C TYR A 605 26.63 3.03 16.98
N ARG A 606 27.64 3.88 16.92
CA ARG A 606 29.05 3.50 17.04
C ARG A 606 29.81 4.40 18.00
N GLU A 607 30.48 3.77 18.97
CA GLU A 607 31.47 4.44 19.82
C GLU A 607 32.87 4.26 19.26
N LEU A 608 33.47 5.37 18.83
CA LEU A 608 34.85 5.39 18.33
C LEU A 608 35.81 5.61 19.50
N ARG A 609 36.40 4.53 20.00
CA ARG A 609 37.40 4.58 21.09
C ARG A 609 38.77 4.93 20.53
N LEU A 610 39.17 6.18 20.67
CA LEU A 610 40.41 6.74 20.14
C LEU A 610 41.58 6.56 21.11
N LEU A 611 42.72 6.09 20.61
CA LEU A 611 43.94 5.90 21.39
C LEU A 611 44.78 7.20 21.45
N PRO A 612 45.06 7.78 22.64
CA PRO A 612 45.94 8.93 22.78
C PRO A 612 47.32 8.71 22.16
N ASN A 613 47.86 9.70 21.44
CA ASN A 613 49.17 9.63 20.79
C ASN A 613 50.33 9.37 21.76
N ALA A 614 50.18 9.78 23.03
CA ALA A 614 51.19 9.49 24.05
C ALA A 614 51.27 7.97 24.32
N GLN A 615 50.13 7.30 24.42
CA GLN A 615 50.02 5.87 24.67
C GLN A 615 50.22 5.04 23.39
N ALA A 616 49.77 5.54 22.23
CA ALA A 616 50.05 4.91 20.93
C ALA A 616 51.56 4.79 20.68
N LYS A 617 52.36 5.74 21.17
CA LYS A 617 53.83 5.67 21.14
C LYS A 617 54.42 4.71 22.17
N GLU A 618 53.70 4.43 23.24
CA GLU A 618 54.09 3.45 24.25
C GLU A 618 53.74 2.03 23.82
N LEU A 619 52.67 1.84 23.04
CA LEU A 619 52.33 0.55 22.43
C LEU A 619 53.36 0.18 21.36
N GLN A 620 54.35 -0.62 21.75
CA GLN A 620 55.41 -1.06 20.86
C GLN A 620 55.95 -2.43 21.26
N VAL A 621 56.47 -3.15 20.26
CA VAL A 621 57.38 -4.27 20.51
C VAL A 621 58.73 -3.69 20.94
N VAL A 622 59.07 -3.88 22.20
CA VAL A 622 60.31 -3.36 22.82
C VAL A 622 61.51 -4.22 22.43
N ASP A 623 61.32 -5.53 22.43
CA ASP A 623 62.36 -6.50 22.09
C ASP A 623 61.71 -7.73 21.46
N PHE A 624 62.35 -8.24 20.41
CA PHE A 624 62.03 -9.53 19.83
C PHE A 624 63.33 -10.25 19.48
N ARG A 625 63.51 -11.44 20.06
CA ARG A 625 64.70 -12.24 19.81
C ARG A 625 64.38 -13.73 19.78
N LEU A 626 65.15 -14.43 18.97
CA LEU A 626 65.06 -15.88 18.82
C LEU A 626 66.27 -16.51 19.49
N GLU A 627 66.07 -17.39 20.46
CA GLU A 627 67.15 -18.08 21.17
C GLU A 627 67.01 -19.59 20.98
N PRO A 628 68.10 -20.36 20.81
CA PRO A 628 68.02 -21.82 20.80
C PRO A 628 67.41 -22.36 22.11
N LEU A 629 66.52 -23.35 22.04
CA LEU A 629 65.84 -23.88 23.23
C LEU A 629 66.80 -24.41 24.32
N ASN A 630 67.97 -24.88 23.92
CA ASN A 630 69.02 -25.42 24.79
C ASN A 630 69.92 -24.33 25.43
N GLY A 631 69.58 -23.04 25.25
CA GLY A 631 70.40 -21.90 25.65
C GLY A 631 71.44 -21.53 24.60
N GLY A 632 71.74 -20.23 24.51
CA GLY A 632 72.66 -19.64 23.53
C GLY A 632 72.38 -18.16 23.32
N GLU A 633 73.21 -17.49 22.50
CA GLU A 633 72.94 -16.12 22.07
C GLU A 633 71.77 -16.07 21.08
N ALA A 634 71.13 -14.90 20.99
CA ALA A 634 70.06 -14.66 20.03
C ALA A 634 70.55 -14.86 18.58
N VAL A 635 69.71 -15.48 17.76
CA VAL A 635 69.99 -15.77 16.35
C VAL A 635 69.07 -14.98 15.44
N GLY A 636 69.56 -14.61 14.25
CA GLY A 636 68.76 -13.94 13.22
C GLY A 636 68.06 -14.89 12.24
N SER A 637 68.23 -16.21 12.38
CA SER A 637 67.68 -17.20 11.46
C SER A 637 67.44 -18.55 12.14
N LEU A 638 66.49 -19.32 11.60
CA LEU A 638 66.10 -20.64 12.11
C LEU A 638 66.75 -21.77 11.29
N ASP A 639 67.33 -22.76 11.97
CA ASP A 639 67.79 -24.01 11.37
C ASP A 639 66.64 -25.03 11.34
N ARG A 640 66.54 -25.78 10.24
CA ARG A 640 65.54 -26.86 10.11
C ARG A 640 65.72 -27.93 11.19
N GLY A 641 64.58 -28.38 11.74
CA GLY A 641 64.52 -29.47 12.72
C GLY A 641 64.99 -29.09 14.12
N ARG A 642 65.12 -27.79 14.43
CA ARG A 642 65.47 -27.28 15.76
C ARG A 642 64.32 -26.50 16.39
N TYR A 643 64.34 -26.43 17.71
CA TYR A 643 63.41 -25.63 18.51
C TYR A 643 64.08 -24.36 19.01
N TYR A 644 63.34 -23.27 18.97
CA TYR A 644 63.76 -21.94 19.41
C TYR A 644 62.73 -21.37 20.37
N ARG A 645 63.18 -20.49 21.26
CA ARG A 645 62.32 -19.62 22.05
C ARG A 645 62.25 -18.29 21.32
N ALA A 646 61.04 -17.86 20.98
CA ALA A 646 60.76 -16.49 20.59
C ALA A 646 60.45 -15.70 21.87
N LEU A 647 61.36 -14.82 22.27
CA LEU A 647 61.14 -13.93 23.39
C LEU A 647 60.63 -12.61 22.85
N LEU A 648 59.38 -12.31 23.16
CA LEU A 648 58.69 -11.07 22.78
C LEU A 648 58.46 -10.24 24.03
N THR A 649 59.00 -9.02 24.05
CA THR A 649 58.68 -8.01 25.06
C THR A 649 57.83 -6.94 24.39
N ILE A 650 56.57 -6.85 24.82
CA ILE A 650 55.65 -5.79 24.40
C ILE A 650 55.46 -4.81 25.54
N ASN A 651 55.43 -3.53 25.21
CA ASN A 651 54.96 -2.51 26.14
C ASN A 651 53.50 -2.24 25.84
N ILE A 652 52.62 -2.59 26.76
CA ILE A 652 51.19 -2.29 26.67
C ILE A 652 50.95 -1.07 27.57
N PRO A 653 50.42 0.04 27.04
CA PRO A 653 50.14 1.22 27.84
C PRO A 653 49.14 0.90 28.95
N GLY A 654 49.37 1.44 30.16
CA GLY A 654 48.47 1.25 31.28
C GLY A 654 47.13 1.99 31.08
N GLY A 655 46.04 1.44 31.63
CA GLY A 655 44.70 2.05 31.55
C GLY A 655 43.86 1.62 30.33
N VAL A 656 44.33 0.63 29.56
CA VAL A 656 43.51 -0.04 28.53
C VAL A 656 42.79 -1.25 29.13
N GLU A 657 41.56 -1.50 28.71
CA GLU A 657 40.75 -2.65 29.18
C GLU A 657 41.33 -3.98 28.70
N ARG A 658 41.82 -4.01 27.46
CA ARG A 658 42.58 -5.10 26.84
C ARG A 658 43.69 -4.52 25.99
N GLY A 659 44.85 -5.15 26.01
CA GLY A 659 45.98 -4.80 25.16
C GLY A 659 46.82 -6.04 24.92
N GLY A 660 47.39 -6.14 23.73
CA GLY A 660 48.12 -7.33 23.31
C GLY A 660 48.88 -7.10 22.02
N ALA A 661 49.44 -8.18 21.49
CA ALA A 661 50.07 -8.19 20.19
C ALA A 661 49.66 -9.45 19.45
N TYR A 662 49.55 -9.33 18.13
CA TYR A 662 49.39 -10.45 17.24
C TYR A 662 50.76 -10.89 16.74
N LEU A 663 51.05 -12.19 16.81
CA LEU A 663 52.29 -12.77 16.30
C LEU A 663 51.97 -13.80 15.21
N ARG A 664 52.39 -13.51 13.99
CA ARG A 664 52.29 -14.41 12.83
C ARG A 664 53.64 -14.98 12.46
N VAL A 665 53.66 -16.26 12.07
CA VAL A 665 54.82 -16.90 11.46
C VAL A 665 54.52 -17.16 9.98
N GLY A 666 55.25 -16.46 9.10
CA GLY A 666 55.12 -16.64 7.66
C GLY A 666 53.96 -15.88 7.01
N ASP A 667 53.74 -16.16 5.72
CA ASP A 667 52.82 -15.41 4.84
C ASP A 667 51.72 -16.29 4.23
N ASN A 668 51.77 -17.62 4.41
CA ASN A 668 50.74 -18.53 3.91
C ASN A 668 49.47 -18.47 4.80
N PRO A 669 48.28 -18.77 4.23
CA PRO A 669 47.02 -18.80 4.98
C PRO A 669 46.89 -20.00 5.93
N SER A 670 47.72 -21.04 5.79
CA SER A 670 47.68 -22.23 6.63
C SER A 670 49.08 -22.77 6.97
N LEU A 671 49.17 -23.50 8.10
CA LEU A 671 50.42 -24.09 8.60
C LEU A 671 51.07 -25.10 7.66
N GLU A 672 50.32 -25.77 6.78
CA GLU A 672 50.85 -26.84 5.89
C GLU A 672 51.92 -26.30 4.91
N GLY A 673 51.88 -25.00 4.60
CA GLY A 673 52.86 -24.33 3.73
C GLY A 673 54.06 -23.72 4.44
N GLU A 674 54.07 -23.68 5.78
CA GLU A 674 55.05 -22.91 6.54
C GLU A 674 56.29 -23.72 6.97
N PRO A 675 57.52 -23.18 6.83
CA PRO A 675 58.75 -23.87 7.23
C PRO A 675 59.01 -23.83 8.74
N ALA A 676 58.23 -23.04 9.49
CA ALA A 676 58.29 -22.91 10.94
C ALA A 676 56.89 -22.61 11.48
N TYR A 677 56.61 -23.03 12.72
CA TYR A 677 55.32 -22.81 13.38
C TYR A 677 55.51 -22.72 14.90
N ILE A 678 54.55 -22.12 15.58
CA ILE A 678 54.56 -21.98 17.05
C ILE A 678 53.97 -23.26 17.65
N THR A 679 54.73 -23.96 18.49
CA THR A 679 54.29 -25.20 19.14
C THR A 679 53.80 -25.00 20.57
N TYR A 680 54.13 -23.86 21.18
CA TYR A 680 53.92 -23.60 22.61
C TYR A 680 54.06 -22.10 22.92
N PHE A 681 53.28 -21.61 23.88
CA PHE A 681 53.35 -20.26 24.41
C PHE A 681 53.73 -20.30 25.90
N ASP A 682 54.70 -19.47 26.28
CA ASP A 682 55.10 -19.23 27.68
C ASP A 682 54.66 -17.80 28.04
N ASN A 683 53.47 -17.68 28.65
CA ASN A 683 52.80 -16.40 28.90
C ASN A 683 52.73 -16.07 30.40
N PRO A 684 52.63 -14.77 30.77
CA PRO A 684 52.32 -14.35 32.13
C PRO A 684 51.02 -14.97 32.66
N ASP A 685 50.92 -15.16 33.98
CA ASP A 685 49.78 -15.83 34.65
C ASP A 685 48.42 -15.17 34.35
N ASP A 686 48.40 -13.90 33.96
CA ASP A 686 47.22 -13.07 33.68
C ASP A 686 46.97 -12.83 32.17
N ALA A 687 47.78 -13.43 31.29
CA ALA A 687 47.61 -13.30 29.85
C ALA A 687 46.70 -14.39 29.26
N GLU A 688 45.80 -13.98 28.37
CA GLU A 688 44.99 -14.89 27.54
C GLU A 688 45.65 -15.05 26.17
N VAL A 689 45.81 -16.29 25.70
CA VAL A 689 46.44 -16.58 24.39
C VAL A 689 45.43 -17.33 23.52
N THR A 690 45.06 -16.70 22.41
CA THR A 690 44.34 -17.32 21.30
C THR A 690 45.32 -17.61 20.17
N TRP A 691 45.24 -18.80 19.57
CA TRP A 691 46.08 -19.18 18.44
C TRP A 691 45.34 -20.16 17.52
N GLY A 692 45.72 -20.19 16.24
CA GLY A 692 45.13 -21.05 15.23
C GLY A 692 46.15 -21.49 14.19
N GLU A 693 45.74 -22.43 13.34
CA GLU A 693 46.56 -22.98 12.25
C GLU A 693 46.31 -22.30 10.89
N THR A 694 45.35 -21.37 10.86
CA THR A 694 44.94 -20.60 9.68
C THR A 694 44.91 -19.12 9.99
N TYR A 695 45.17 -18.29 8.98
CA TYR A 695 45.07 -16.83 9.07
C TYR A 695 44.18 -16.28 7.95
N ASP A 696 43.20 -15.48 8.34
CA ASP A 696 42.41 -14.64 7.43
C ASP A 696 42.78 -13.17 7.66
N ALA A 697 43.22 -12.49 6.59
CA ALA A 697 43.62 -11.08 6.69
C ALA A 697 42.42 -10.13 6.88
N GLU A 698 41.21 -10.61 6.64
CA GLU A 698 39.97 -9.83 6.72
C GLU A 698 39.31 -9.90 8.11
N LEU A 699 39.69 -10.87 8.95
CA LEU A 699 39.22 -10.97 10.33
C LEU A 699 40.10 -10.11 11.26
N ALA A 700 39.52 -9.04 11.81
CA ALA A 700 40.20 -8.20 12.80
C ALA A 700 40.39 -8.95 14.13
N CYS A 701 41.32 -8.50 14.99
CA CYS A 701 41.69 -9.14 16.27
C CYS A 701 40.53 -9.41 17.27
N ALA A 702 39.30 -8.98 16.98
CA ALA A 702 38.12 -9.25 17.80
C ALA A 702 37.43 -10.58 17.46
N ASP A 703 37.52 -11.06 16.21
CA ASP A 703 36.67 -12.17 15.73
C ASP A 703 37.31 -13.56 15.93
N GLU A 704 38.64 -13.65 16.01
CA GLU A 704 39.34 -14.94 16.21
C GLU A 704 39.10 -15.58 17.59
N ALA A 705 38.55 -14.84 18.56
CA ALA A 705 38.23 -15.38 19.88
C ALA A 705 36.97 -16.28 19.88
N GLN A 706 36.10 -16.16 18.87
CA GLN A 706 34.86 -16.94 18.80
C GLN A 706 34.99 -18.24 18.00
N ASP A 707 35.89 -18.31 17.01
CA ASP A 707 35.96 -19.45 16.09
C ASP A 707 36.92 -20.58 16.49
N ASN A 708 37.76 -20.40 17.52
CA ASN A 708 38.72 -21.45 17.94
C ASN A 708 38.26 -22.27 19.16
N ALA A 709 36.96 -22.26 19.48
CA ALA A 709 36.35 -23.19 20.42
C ALA A 709 35.73 -24.41 19.70
N SER A 710 36.54 -25.14 18.91
CA SER A 710 36.20 -26.48 18.42
C SER A 710 37.40 -27.41 18.38
#